data_AF-A0AAD6II40-F1
#
_entry.id   AF-A0AAD6II40-F1
#
_cell.length_a   1.000
_cell.length_b   1.000
_cell.length_c   1.000
_cell.angle_alpha   90.00
_cell.angle_beta   90.00
_cell.angle_gamma   90.00
#
_symmetry.space_group_name_H-M   'P 1'
#
loop_
_entity.id
_entity.type
_entity.pdbx_description
1 polymer ?
#
loop_
_entity_poly.entity_id
_entity_poly.type
_entity_poly.pdbx_seq_one_letter_code
_entity_poly.pdbx_strand_id
1 'polypeptide(L)'
;MPSGSSSSRRLRPTLRQATFVLPKTGQRLKGLVNLRNSTPTDEHDERRGLLTNEIQTHYDGYIPRLSRYMHDTWEQASQFARSEPGIGVLKYSLAYFIGSLATFIPAVSAMLGHQDGKHMVATVTVYFHPARSQGGMFKALICAFLAFCYSSFLTITSMFVEMFFQDTLKQPVLGHAVVLIVFCGGGLGFVGWTKQRLGDPLVNVACSLTALSTITVLTKEGAVQSGDLSLAKIFQVLKMVLMGVVAVMAVSYFIFPISARRKLRANLVTVTDTLAIMLAIITESFLSGSEEELASAEFVDAEARHRKAYGQLDKLVREAKLEHYVFGTEKEYRLEKKLVRWVQDITHNMGGLRNAASLQFSLIRETIARESSSAGDYQGASTHADYFTPIEQSWSFPDGSFLEPIVERPEEELSPSSSMRTRQNESAQSTPRPSLLPADVFTIFISHLGPSMRSLAFTLKEIFKEIPFGPAPNYKVSVNGRLRISLDRALELYKDSRQKTLASLYQQKETMNMKSHEAEADLEEVSASCGHFSFSLLEFGEQLQEMLAILDELQLEVEERPHGRSWSWLKIWQWPKSTKTAKIGDFDAEPTPSAHTNNQINHRRHASDGLIAHNRVPVNIRAHKAPSSRDTTKQRLGYRIWKGLGFLRRDDTKYAIKVGAGAALYALPAFLPSTRPFYTHWRGEWGLLSYMLVCSMTIGASNTTGYSRFLGTCLGAVCAIVAWEVTSGNVFGLAFLGWLMAIWTGYITIVRGNGPMGRFIMLTYNLSVLYGYSLAQRRQTTTKTKAA
;
A
#
# COMPACT_ATOMS: atom_id res chain seq x y z
N MET A 1 25.05 -30.00 22.38
CA MET A 1 26.36 -29.48 22.82
C MET A 1 27.38 -29.96 21.81
N PRO A 2 27.77 -29.06 20.89
CA PRO A 2 29.10 -28.47 20.99
C PRO A 2 29.03 -26.95 21.15
N SER A 3 30.01 -26.43 21.86
CA SER A 3 30.23 -25.05 22.29
C SER A 3 30.39 -24.10 21.11
N GLY A 4 29.43 -23.18 20.95
CA GLY A 4 29.55 -22.05 20.04
C GLY A 4 30.61 -21.07 20.54
N SER A 5 31.57 -20.76 19.67
CA SER A 5 32.59 -19.75 19.85
C SER A 5 31.95 -18.39 20.22
N SER A 6 32.30 -17.87 21.39
CA SER A 6 31.97 -16.52 21.81
C SER A 6 32.63 -15.49 20.89
N SER A 7 31.83 -14.80 20.07
CA SER A 7 32.28 -13.58 19.40
C SER A 7 32.57 -12.52 20.47
N SER A 8 33.83 -12.13 20.61
CA SER A 8 34.23 -11.06 21.53
C SER A 8 33.52 -9.77 21.14
N ARG A 9 32.65 -9.23 22.01
CA ARG A 9 32.19 -7.84 21.91
C ARG A 9 33.41 -6.92 21.94
N ARG A 10 33.76 -6.34 20.79
CA ARG A 10 34.80 -5.31 20.70
C ARG A 10 34.21 -4.01 21.23
N LEU A 11 34.52 -3.66 22.47
CA LEU A 11 34.08 -2.44 23.13
C LEU A 11 34.79 -1.23 22.52
N ARG A 12 34.03 -0.38 21.83
CA ARG A 12 34.46 0.97 21.38
C ARG A 12 34.26 1.99 22.52
N PRO A 13 34.88 3.19 22.43
CA PRO A 13 34.88 4.16 23.52
C PRO A 13 33.46 4.58 23.91
N THR A 14 33.22 4.71 25.20
CA THR A 14 31.98 5.33 25.73
C THR A 14 31.85 6.74 25.17
N LEU A 15 30.82 6.98 24.35
CA LEU A 15 30.54 8.29 23.75
C LEU A 15 30.43 9.37 24.84
N ARG A 16 31.06 10.52 24.60
CA ARG A 16 31.00 11.70 25.49
C ARG A 16 29.55 12.15 25.71
N GLN A 17 29.27 12.76 26.86
CA GLN A 17 27.97 13.36 27.15
C GLN A 17 27.59 14.38 26.06
N ALA A 18 26.40 14.25 25.47
CA ALA A 18 25.92 15.12 24.41
C ALA A 18 24.95 16.16 24.98
N THR A 19 24.99 17.39 24.43
CA THR A 19 23.91 18.37 24.62
C THR A 19 22.74 18.01 23.72
N PHE A 20 21.56 17.77 24.29
CA PHE A 20 20.33 17.51 23.55
C PHE A 20 19.18 18.43 24.00
N VAL A 21 18.20 18.60 23.12
CA VAL A 21 17.02 19.44 23.39
C VAL A 21 15.84 18.51 23.65
N LEU A 22 15.23 18.59 24.82
CA LEU A 22 13.98 17.88 25.10
C LEU A 22 12.83 18.54 24.32
N PRO A 23 12.12 17.81 23.44
CA PRO A 23 11.07 18.42 22.62
C PRO A 23 9.90 19.01 23.44
N LYS A 24 9.53 18.36 24.55
CA LYS A 24 8.43 18.79 25.42
C LYS A 24 8.68 20.12 26.13
N THR A 25 9.91 20.33 26.58
CA THR A 25 10.27 21.46 27.45
C THR A 25 11.10 22.52 26.71
N GLY A 26 11.71 22.18 25.58
CA GLY A 26 12.63 23.05 24.84
C GLY A 26 13.93 23.36 25.59
N GLN A 27 14.18 22.66 26.71
CA GLN A 27 15.36 22.84 27.54
C GLN A 27 16.56 22.09 26.95
N ARG A 28 17.73 22.73 26.99
CA ARG A 28 19.02 22.12 26.63
C ARG A 28 19.54 21.36 27.85
N LEU A 29 19.69 20.05 27.73
CA LEU A 29 20.26 19.18 28.77
C LEU A 29 21.57 18.54 28.29
N LYS A 30 22.45 18.20 29.24
CA LYS A 30 23.69 17.46 28.99
C LYS A 30 23.58 16.08 29.63
N GLY A 31 23.80 15.01 28.87
CA GLY A 31 23.74 13.64 29.40
C GLY A 31 24.05 12.54 28.38
N LEU A 32 24.05 11.28 28.84
CA LEU A 32 24.10 10.09 27.99
C LEU A 32 22.70 9.81 27.43
N VAL A 33 22.55 9.96 26.11
CA VAL A 33 21.28 9.78 25.42
C VAL A 33 21.21 8.37 24.84
N ASN A 34 20.29 7.53 25.31
CA ASN A 34 20.04 6.23 24.71
C ASN A 34 18.96 6.34 23.63
N LEU A 35 19.29 5.90 22.41
CA LEU A 35 18.37 5.89 21.26
C LEU A 35 17.38 4.73 21.34
N ARG A 36 17.69 3.68 22.09
CA ARG A 36 16.74 2.62 22.45
C ARG A 36 15.95 3.06 23.68
N ASN A 37 14.62 2.96 23.59
CA ASN A 37 13.85 2.97 24.83
C ASN A 37 14.28 1.70 25.58
N SER A 38 14.72 1.82 26.83
CA SER A 38 14.60 0.67 27.73
C SER A 38 13.14 0.26 27.64
N THR A 39 12.90 -0.99 27.26
CA THR A 39 11.58 -1.60 27.43
C THR A 39 11.04 -1.16 28.78
N PRO A 40 9.77 -0.75 28.90
CA PRO A 40 9.15 -0.80 30.21
C PRO A 40 9.32 -2.25 30.63
N THR A 41 10.25 -2.52 31.52
CA THR A 41 10.29 -3.76 32.27
C THR A 41 8.89 -3.83 32.85
N ASP A 42 8.11 -4.78 32.35
CA ASP A 42 6.80 -5.08 32.91
C ASP A 42 7.05 -5.27 34.41
N GLU A 43 6.64 -4.31 35.22
CA GLU A 43 6.61 -4.37 36.70
C GLU A 43 5.62 -5.45 37.20
N HIS A 44 5.28 -6.42 36.34
CA HIS A 44 4.39 -7.54 36.62
C HIS A 44 5.07 -8.90 36.53
N ASP A 45 6.33 -8.99 36.08
CA ASP A 45 7.06 -10.28 36.05
C ASP A 45 7.85 -10.58 37.34
N GLU A 46 7.95 -9.65 38.30
CA GLU A 46 8.59 -9.92 39.61
C GLU A 46 7.64 -10.52 40.67
N ARG A 47 6.40 -10.88 40.31
CA ARG A 47 5.44 -11.55 41.20
C ARG A 47 5.07 -12.97 40.76
N ARG A 48 5.99 -13.71 40.17
CA ARG A 48 5.89 -15.18 40.10
C ARG A 48 6.60 -15.83 41.28
N GLY A 49 5.81 -16.16 42.30
CA GLY A 49 6.23 -16.97 43.43
C GLY A 49 6.84 -18.29 42.96
N LEU A 50 8.09 -18.51 43.35
CA LEU A 50 8.95 -19.64 42.98
C LEU A 50 8.62 -20.90 43.82
N LEU A 51 7.34 -21.15 44.08
CA LEU A 51 6.88 -22.25 44.95
C LEU A 51 5.54 -22.80 44.48
N THR A 52 5.55 -23.73 43.54
CA THR A 52 4.64 -24.89 43.57
C THR A 52 5.22 -26.00 42.72
N ASN A 53 6.06 -26.82 43.34
CA ASN A 53 6.55 -28.06 42.75
C ASN A 53 5.59 -29.20 43.16
N GLU A 54 4.32 -29.09 42.76
CA GLU A 54 3.37 -30.20 42.85
C GLU A 54 3.16 -30.80 41.47
N ILE A 55 3.80 -31.96 41.26
CA ILE A 55 3.55 -32.82 40.11
C ILE A 55 2.18 -33.44 40.33
N GLN A 56 1.14 -32.77 39.85
CA GLN A 56 -0.21 -33.32 39.82
C GLN A 56 -0.44 -34.02 38.47
N THR A 57 -0.37 -35.34 38.50
CA THR A 57 -0.68 -36.22 37.38
C THR A 57 -2.18 -36.20 37.11
N HIS A 58 -2.64 -35.22 36.33
CA HIS A 58 -4.04 -35.10 35.94
C HIS A 58 -4.36 -36.07 34.78
N TYR A 59 -5.09 -37.15 35.08
CA TYR A 59 -5.74 -37.99 34.07
C TYR A 59 -6.92 -37.22 33.46
N ASP A 60 -6.64 -36.37 32.46
CA ASP A 60 -7.65 -35.60 31.75
C ASP A 60 -8.45 -36.50 30.79
N GLY A 61 -9.70 -36.81 31.16
CA GLY A 61 -10.69 -37.42 30.27
C GLY A 61 -11.03 -36.52 29.06
N TYR A 62 -11.65 -37.11 28.03
CA TYR A 62 -11.96 -36.44 26.75
C TYR A 62 -12.88 -35.20 26.88
N ILE A 63 -13.77 -35.16 27.87
CA ILE A 63 -14.81 -34.12 28.03
C ILE A 63 -14.23 -32.75 28.47
N PRO A 64 -13.35 -32.63 29.48
CA PRO A 64 -12.74 -31.35 29.83
C PRO A 64 -11.81 -30.80 28.73
N ARG A 65 -11.19 -31.67 27.91
CA ARG A 65 -10.41 -31.25 26.74
C ARG A 65 -11.27 -30.64 25.65
N LEU A 66 -12.44 -31.23 25.37
CA LEU A 66 -13.38 -30.67 24.40
C LEU A 66 -13.94 -29.32 24.90
N SER A 67 -14.25 -29.21 26.19
CA SER A 67 -14.71 -27.95 26.78
C SER A 67 -13.66 -26.84 26.72
N ARG A 68 -12.39 -27.12 27.06
CA ARG A 68 -11.29 -26.15 26.91
C ARG A 68 -11.09 -25.77 25.44
N TYR A 69 -11.08 -26.74 24.52
CA TYR A 69 -10.99 -26.47 23.09
C TYR A 69 -12.14 -25.59 22.57
N MET A 70 -13.39 -25.86 23.00
CA MET A 70 -14.54 -25.03 22.63
C MET A 70 -14.47 -23.64 23.25
N HIS A 71 -13.97 -23.51 24.47
CA HIS A 71 -13.78 -22.20 25.11
C HIS A 71 -12.68 -21.39 24.43
N ASP A 72 -11.53 -22.00 24.14
CA ASP A 72 -10.40 -21.36 23.46
C ASP A 72 -10.78 -20.96 22.02
N THR A 73 -11.50 -21.83 21.31
CA THR A 73 -12.02 -21.49 19.97
C THR A 73 -13.12 -20.43 20.02
N TRP A 74 -13.95 -20.41 21.07
CA TRP A 74 -14.94 -19.34 21.28
C TRP A 74 -14.29 -18.00 21.58
N GLU A 75 -13.25 -17.97 22.42
CA GLU A 75 -12.48 -16.75 22.68
C GLU A 75 -11.79 -16.25 21.43
N GLN A 76 -11.13 -17.12 20.66
CA GLN A 76 -10.52 -16.76 19.38
C GLN A 76 -11.56 -16.26 18.37
N ALA A 77 -12.72 -16.92 18.28
CA ALA A 77 -13.81 -16.49 17.41
C ALA A 77 -14.43 -15.15 17.86
N SER A 78 -14.55 -14.93 19.16
CA SER A 78 -15.06 -13.68 19.74
C SER A 78 -14.09 -12.52 19.52
N GLN A 79 -12.79 -12.75 19.72
CA GLN A 79 -11.72 -11.80 19.39
C GLN A 79 -11.70 -11.50 17.88
N PHE A 80 -11.85 -12.51 17.04
CA PHE A 80 -11.96 -12.34 15.60
C PHE A 80 -13.22 -11.55 15.21
N ALA A 81 -14.38 -11.83 15.80
CA ALA A 81 -15.62 -11.11 15.51
C ALA A 81 -15.54 -9.62 15.89
N ARG A 82 -14.77 -9.28 16.93
CA ARG A 82 -14.49 -7.89 17.34
C ARG A 82 -13.39 -7.22 16.50
N SER A 83 -12.58 -8.01 15.79
CA SER A 83 -11.54 -7.48 14.92
C SER A 83 -12.14 -6.75 13.70
N GLU A 84 -11.40 -5.78 13.15
CA GLU A 84 -11.80 -5.06 11.93
C GLU A 84 -12.18 -5.98 10.76
N PRO A 85 -11.43 -7.06 10.43
CA PRO A 85 -11.84 -7.98 9.38
C PRO A 85 -13.09 -8.78 9.72
N GLY A 86 -13.28 -9.19 10.99
CA GLY A 86 -14.47 -9.93 11.43
C GLY A 86 -15.75 -9.09 11.33
N ILE A 87 -15.69 -7.82 11.75
CA ILE A 87 -16.77 -6.86 11.55
C ILE A 87 -17.08 -6.72 10.05
N GLY A 88 -16.05 -6.72 9.19
CA GLY A 88 -16.20 -6.73 7.74
C GLY A 88 -16.99 -7.93 7.22
N VAL A 89 -16.67 -9.15 7.69
CA VAL A 89 -17.38 -10.39 7.32
C VAL A 89 -18.83 -10.35 7.77
N LEU A 90 -19.09 -9.85 8.99
CA LEU A 90 -20.45 -9.71 9.52
C LEU A 90 -21.29 -8.78 8.64
N LYS A 91 -20.77 -7.59 8.30
CA LYS A 91 -21.47 -6.66 7.38
C LYS A 91 -21.75 -7.30 6.03
N TYR A 92 -20.77 -8.00 5.47
CA TYR A 92 -20.93 -8.70 4.20
C TYR A 92 -22.08 -9.71 4.25
N SER A 93 -22.10 -10.54 5.29
CA SER A 93 -23.15 -11.55 5.49
C SER A 93 -24.54 -10.91 5.65
N LEU A 94 -24.63 -9.79 6.36
CA LEU A 94 -25.88 -9.08 6.60
C LEU A 94 -26.40 -8.37 5.35
N ALA A 95 -25.52 -7.74 4.55
CA ALA A 95 -25.92 -7.16 3.27
C ALA A 95 -26.43 -8.22 2.31
N TYR A 96 -25.78 -9.40 2.28
CA TYR A 96 -26.27 -10.52 1.49
C TYR A 96 -27.64 -11.00 1.98
N PHE A 97 -27.82 -11.16 3.30
CA PHE A 97 -29.10 -11.55 3.88
C PHE A 97 -30.21 -10.58 3.44
N ILE A 98 -30.03 -9.27 3.67
CA ILE A 98 -30.99 -8.22 3.24
C ILE A 98 -31.23 -8.27 1.72
N GLY A 99 -30.20 -8.47 0.91
CA GLY A 99 -30.32 -8.61 -0.54
C GLY A 99 -31.12 -9.84 -0.96
N SER A 100 -30.96 -10.97 -0.24
CA SER A 100 -31.69 -12.22 -0.50
C SER A 100 -33.16 -12.13 -0.11
N LEU A 101 -33.51 -11.32 0.91
CA LEU A 101 -34.90 -11.07 1.30
C LEU A 101 -35.74 -10.49 0.14
N ALA A 102 -35.12 -9.76 -0.79
CA ALA A 102 -35.80 -9.27 -2.00
C ALA A 102 -36.40 -10.39 -2.87
N THR A 103 -35.81 -11.60 -2.79
CA THR A 103 -36.29 -12.77 -3.51
C THR A 103 -37.30 -13.59 -2.70
N PHE A 104 -37.11 -13.67 -1.39
CA PHE A 104 -37.93 -14.49 -0.50
C PHE A 104 -39.25 -13.81 -0.11
N ILE A 105 -39.26 -12.49 0.10
CA ILE A 105 -40.46 -11.76 0.52
C ILE A 105 -41.39 -11.56 -0.68
N PRO A 106 -42.63 -12.10 -0.66
CA PRO A 106 -43.55 -11.99 -1.80
C PRO A 106 -43.90 -10.55 -2.18
N ALA A 107 -44.06 -9.64 -1.21
CA ALA A 107 -44.40 -8.23 -1.46
C ALA A 107 -43.29 -7.50 -2.24
N VAL A 108 -42.04 -7.70 -1.83
CA VAL A 108 -40.86 -7.12 -2.48
C VAL A 108 -40.62 -7.79 -3.83
N SER A 109 -40.79 -9.11 -3.90
CA SER A 109 -40.67 -9.91 -5.12
C SER A 109 -41.72 -9.53 -6.17
N ALA A 110 -42.94 -9.16 -5.76
CA ALA A 110 -43.99 -8.64 -6.65
C ALA A 110 -43.63 -7.25 -7.17
N MET A 111 -43.07 -6.39 -6.30
CA MET A 111 -42.58 -5.06 -6.69
C MET A 111 -41.47 -5.14 -7.76
N LEU A 112 -40.69 -6.23 -7.79
CA LEU A 112 -39.64 -6.51 -8.76
C LEU A 112 -40.14 -7.12 -10.07
N GLY A 113 -41.44 -7.45 -10.21
CA GLY A 113 -42.04 -8.04 -11.41
C GLY A 113 -41.82 -9.56 -11.55
N HIS A 114 -42.33 -10.15 -12.65
CA HIS A 114 -42.37 -11.61 -12.85
C HIS A 114 -41.12 -12.23 -13.49
N GLN A 115 -39.98 -11.53 -13.54
CA GLN A 115 -38.79 -12.07 -14.18
C GLN A 115 -38.01 -13.05 -13.29
N ASP A 116 -37.35 -13.96 -13.99
CA ASP A 116 -36.39 -14.98 -13.53
C ASP A 116 -35.09 -14.39 -12.92
N GLY A 117 -34.90 -13.07 -12.95
CA GLY A 117 -33.66 -12.37 -12.59
C GLY A 117 -33.51 -11.94 -11.12
N LYS A 118 -34.46 -12.27 -10.23
CA LYS A 118 -34.53 -11.67 -8.87
C LYS A 118 -33.27 -11.91 -8.01
N HIS A 119 -32.56 -13.01 -8.25
CA HIS A 119 -31.26 -13.32 -7.65
C HIS A 119 -30.17 -12.24 -7.91
N MET A 120 -30.37 -11.36 -8.90
CA MET A 120 -29.47 -10.25 -9.19
C MET A 120 -29.33 -9.28 -8.03
N VAL A 121 -30.38 -9.04 -7.23
CA VAL A 121 -30.31 -8.13 -6.07
C VAL A 121 -29.25 -8.63 -5.08
N ALA A 122 -29.35 -9.89 -4.67
CA ALA A 122 -28.39 -10.53 -3.77
C ALA A 122 -26.99 -10.60 -4.40
N THR A 123 -26.88 -10.85 -5.70
CA THR A 123 -25.60 -10.88 -6.41
C THR A 123 -24.91 -9.52 -6.42
N VAL A 124 -25.64 -8.43 -6.66
CA VAL A 124 -25.12 -7.06 -6.60
C VAL A 124 -24.59 -6.73 -5.20
N THR A 125 -25.24 -7.21 -4.13
CA THR A 125 -24.77 -6.97 -2.76
C THR A 125 -23.41 -7.60 -2.45
N VAL A 126 -23.13 -8.76 -3.05
CA VAL A 126 -21.85 -9.47 -2.92
C VAL A 126 -20.75 -8.79 -3.73
N TYR A 127 -21.10 -8.32 -4.93
CA TYR A 127 -20.19 -7.70 -5.87
C TYR A 127 -19.68 -6.36 -5.33
N PHE A 128 -20.58 -5.54 -4.80
CA PHE A 128 -20.26 -4.32 -4.07
C PHE A 128 -20.28 -4.58 -2.55
N HIS A 129 -19.29 -5.30 -2.03
CA HIS A 129 -19.30 -5.63 -0.60
C HIS A 129 -19.29 -4.38 0.32
N PRO A 130 -20.06 -4.39 1.43
CA PRO A 130 -20.21 -3.26 2.36
C PRO A 130 -19.00 -3.06 3.30
N ALA A 131 -18.04 -3.99 3.32
CA ALA A 131 -16.83 -3.90 4.12
C ALA A 131 -15.78 -2.97 3.48
N ARG A 132 -16.18 -1.74 3.16
CA ARG A 132 -15.35 -0.70 2.53
C ARG A 132 -15.48 0.60 3.30
N SER A 133 -14.55 1.53 3.04
CA SER A 133 -14.69 2.90 3.52
C SER A 133 -15.88 3.58 2.85
N GLN A 134 -16.40 4.65 3.46
CA GLN A 134 -17.45 5.47 2.85
C GLN A 134 -17.01 6.03 1.49
N GLY A 135 -15.76 6.48 1.37
CA GLY A 135 -15.16 6.93 0.11
C GLY A 135 -15.13 5.83 -0.95
N GLY A 136 -14.74 4.62 -0.57
CA GLY A 136 -14.79 3.45 -1.45
C GLY A 136 -16.21 3.09 -1.90
N MET A 137 -17.21 3.37 -1.07
CA MET A 137 -18.63 3.15 -1.39
C MET A 137 -19.22 4.23 -2.29
N PHE A 138 -18.81 5.49 -2.15
CA PHE A 138 -19.12 6.53 -3.13
C PHE A 138 -18.53 6.20 -4.51
N LYS A 139 -17.27 5.74 -4.56
CA LYS A 139 -16.65 5.27 -5.82
C LYS A 139 -17.45 4.11 -6.43
N ALA A 140 -17.86 3.15 -5.61
CA ALA A 140 -18.67 2.02 -6.05
C ALA A 140 -20.02 2.47 -6.64
N LEU A 141 -20.69 3.42 -6.00
CA LEU A 141 -21.95 4.00 -6.47
C LEU A 141 -21.79 4.67 -7.84
N ILE A 142 -20.74 5.47 -8.03
CA ILE A 142 -20.43 6.12 -9.31
C ILE A 142 -20.15 5.06 -10.39
N CYS A 143 -19.33 4.05 -10.08
CA CYS A 143 -19.03 2.96 -11.01
C CYS A 143 -20.29 2.16 -11.37
N ALA A 144 -21.16 1.86 -10.41
CA ALA A 144 -22.43 1.16 -10.64
C ALA A 144 -23.37 1.98 -11.53
N PHE A 145 -23.47 3.30 -11.28
CA PHE A 145 -24.27 4.20 -12.09
C PHE A 145 -23.76 4.30 -13.53
N LEU A 146 -22.44 4.45 -13.74
CA LEU A 146 -21.84 4.47 -15.08
C LEU A 146 -22.04 3.13 -15.81
N ALA A 147 -21.86 2.01 -15.12
CA ALA A 147 -22.11 0.67 -15.65
C ALA A 147 -23.57 0.50 -16.10
N PHE A 148 -24.51 1.03 -15.32
CA PHE A 148 -25.94 1.05 -15.65
C PHE A 148 -26.22 1.93 -16.87
N CYS A 149 -25.74 3.18 -16.89
CA CYS A 149 -25.96 4.10 -18.01
C CYS A 149 -25.43 3.52 -19.31
N TYR A 150 -24.24 2.91 -19.26
CA TYR A 150 -23.64 2.28 -20.44
C TYR A 150 -24.38 1.02 -20.88
N SER A 151 -24.78 0.13 -19.95
CA SER A 151 -25.60 -1.04 -20.30
C SER A 151 -26.93 -0.62 -20.93
N SER A 152 -27.60 0.39 -20.37
CA SER A 152 -28.88 0.90 -20.87
C SER A 152 -28.71 1.54 -22.24
N PHE A 153 -27.64 2.32 -22.43
CA PHE A 153 -27.28 2.88 -23.72
C PHE A 153 -27.12 1.78 -24.76
N LEU A 154 -26.32 0.73 -24.49
CA LEU A 154 -26.11 -0.37 -25.44
C LEU A 154 -27.41 -1.11 -25.78
N THR A 155 -28.25 -1.42 -24.79
CA THR A 155 -29.48 -2.18 -25.02
C THR A 155 -30.51 -1.35 -25.79
N ILE A 156 -30.73 -0.09 -25.40
CA ILE A 156 -31.71 0.79 -26.05
C ILE A 156 -31.28 1.09 -27.49
N THR A 157 -30.01 1.43 -27.70
CA THR A 157 -29.50 1.70 -29.07
C THR A 157 -29.51 0.46 -29.94
N SER A 158 -29.18 -0.71 -29.42
CA SER A 158 -29.29 -1.99 -30.14
C SER A 158 -30.73 -2.25 -30.59
N MET A 159 -31.72 -2.02 -29.71
CA MET A 159 -33.14 -2.20 -30.05
C MET A 159 -33.61 -1.22 -31.14
N PHE A 160 -33.19 0.05 -31.06
CA PHE A 160 -33.52 1.03 -32.09
C PHE A 160 -32.92 0.67 -33.45
N VAL A 161 -31.67 0.20 -33.47
CA VAL A 161 -31.02 -0.25 -34.71
C VAL A 161 -31.76 -1.44 -35.30
N GLU A 162 -32.15 -2.41 -34.47
CA GLU A 162 -32.90 -3.59 -34.91
C GLU A 162 -34.28 -3.23 -35.48
N MET A 163 -35.03 -2.37 -34.78
CA MET A 163 -36.31 -1.83 -35.25
C MET A 163 -36.16 -1.11 -36.60
N PHE A 164 -35.10 -0.30 -36.77
CA PHE A 164 -34.86 0.40 -38.04
C PHE A 164 -34.61 -0.57 -39.20
N PHE A 165 -33.80 -1.60 -39.01
CA PHE A 165 -33.51 -2.58 -40.06
C PHE A 165 -34.70 -3.51 -40.36
N GLN A 166 -35.54 -3.81 -39.36
CA GLN A 166 -36.71 -4.66 -39.50
C GLN A 166 -37.91 -3.90 -40.12
N ASP A 167 -38.27 -2.73 -39.58
CA ASP A 167 -39.48 -2.01 -39.98
C ASP A 167 -39.26 -1.11 -41.20
N THR A 168 -38.09 -0.45 -41.31
CA THR A 168 -37.82 0.48 -42.42
C THR A 168 -37.21 -0.25 -43.63
N LEU A 169 -36.19 -1.08 -43.40
CA LEU A 169 -35.40 -1.71 -44.46
C LEU A 169 -35.87 -3.14 -44.81
N LYS A 170 -36.76 -3.75 -44.02
CA LYS A 170 -37.25 -5.13 -44.19
C LYS A 170 -36.14 -6.18 -44.33
N GLN A 171 -34.96 -5.92 -43.75
CA GLN A 171 -33.79 -6.80 -43.80
C GLN A 171 -33.36 -7.19 -42.37
N PRO A 172 -34.02 -8.18 -41.74
CA PRO A 172 -33.74 -8.56 -40.36
C PRO A 172 -32.33 -9.15 -40.19
N VAL A 173 -31.83 -9.89 -41.19
CA VAL A 173 -30.49 -10.51 -41.16
C VAL A 173 -29.38 -9.46 -41.04
N LEU A 174 -29.54 -8.32 -41.72
CA LEU A 174 -28.57 -7.23 -41.64
C LEU A 174 -28.62 -6.55 -40.26
N GLY A 175 -29.83 -6.38 -39.70
CA GLY A 175 -30.03 -5.91 -38.33
C GLY A 175 -29.30 -6.78 -37.31
N HIS A 176 -29.51 -8.11 -37.36
CA HIS A 176 -28.82 -9.06 -36.48
C HIS A 176 -27.29 -9.00 -36.62
N ALA A 177 -26.77 -8.87 -37.86
CA ALA A 177 -25.35 -8.76 -38.10
C ALA A 177 -24.74 -7.47 -37.50
N VAL A 178 -25.44 -6.34 -37.62
CA VAL A 178 -25.01 -5.07 -37.03
C VAL A 178 -25.06 -5.15 -35.50
N VAL A 179 -26.11 -5.72 -34.92
CA VAL A 179 -26.23 -5.93 -33.47
C VAL A 179 -25.07 -6.79 -32.94
N LEU A 180 -24.77 -7.88 -33.62
CA LEU A 180 -23.68 -8.78 -33.27
C LEU A 180 -22.30 -8.11 -33.33
N ILE A 181 -21.99 -7.39 -34.41
CA ILE A 181 -20.65 -6.82 -34.61
C ILE A 181 -20.45 -5.56 -33.77
N VAL A 182 -21.40 -4.63 -33.80
CA VAL A 182 -21.24 -3.31 -33.18
C VAL A 182 -21.54 -3.36 -31.68
N PHE A 183 -22.66 -3.93 -31.27
CA PHE A 183 -23.11 -3.88 -29.88
C PHE A 183 -22.58 -5.05 -29.06
N CYS A 184 -22.63 -6.27 -29.57
CA CYS A 184 -22.03 -7.41 -28.87
C CYS A 184 -20.49 -7.39 -28.99
N GLY A 185 -19.93 -7.26 -30.20
CA GLY A 185 -18.48 -7.21 -30.40
C GLY A 185 -17.85 -5.90 -29.90
N GLY A 186 -18.27 -4.77 -30.46
CA GLY A 186 -17.75 -3.44 -30.08
C GLY A 186 -18.09 -3.05 -28.64
N GLY A 187 -19.33 -3.26 -28.20
CA GLY A 187 -19.77 -2.94 -26.84
C GLY A 187 -19.05 -3.75 -25.77
N LEU A 188 -19.00 -5.09 -25.89
CA LEU A 188 -18.25 -5.92 -24.93
C LEU A 188 -16.74 -5.73 -25.06
N GLY A 189 -16.22 -5.45 -26.26
CA GLY A 189 -14.83 -5.06 -26.48
C GLY A 189 -14.46 -3.78 -25.71
N PHE A 190 -15.33 -2.76 -25.73
CA PHE A 190 -15.15 -1.53 -24.94
C PHE A 190 -15.20 -1.81 -23.44
N VAL A 191 -16.11 -2.68 -22.96
CA VAL A 191 -16.11 -3.13 -21.56
C VAL A 191 -14.78 -3.79 -21.18
N GLY A 192 -14.23 -4.64 -22.06
CA GLY A 192 -12.91 -5.25 -21.90
C GLY A 192 -11.77 -4.22 -21.88
N TRP A 193 -11.84 -3.21 -22.74
CA TRP A 193 -10.90 -2.09 -22.75
C TRP A 193 -10.92 -1.31 -21.44
N THR A 194 -12.10 -0.94 -20.94
CA THR A 194 -12.27 -0.19 -19.68
C THR A 194 -11.79 -1.00 -18.48
N LYS A 195 -12.12 -2.30 -18.42
CA LYS A 195 -11.64 -3.25 -17.40
C LYS A 195 -10.11 -3.22 -17.31
N GLN A 196 -9.44 -3.27 -18.45
CA GLN A 196 -7.98 -3.30 -18.50
C GLN A 196 -7.33 -1.94 -18.25
N ARG A 197 -7.86 -0.89 -18.86
CA ARG A 197 -7.28 0.46 -18.84
C ARG A 197 -7.26 1.06 -17.44
N LEU A 198 -8.32 0.84 -16.67
CA LEU A 198 -8.47 1.42 -15.34
C LEU A 198 -7.90 0.53 -14.24
N GLY A 199 -7.73 -0.78 -14.45
CA GLY A 199 -7.07 -1.71 -13.52
C GLY A 199 -7.68 -1.80 -12.10
N ASP A 200 -8.77 -1.08 -11.85
CA ASP A 200 -9.36 -0.88 -10.53
C ASP A 200 -10.32 -2.02 -10.18
N PRO A 201 -10.26 -2.61 -8.97
CA PRO A 201 -11.11 -3.75 -8.60
C PRO A 201 -12.61 -3.40 -8.57
N LEU A 202 -12.96 -2.12 -8.35
CA LEU A 202 -14.35 -1.64 -8.42
C LEU A 202 -14.85 -1.52 -9.85
N VAL A 203 -14.01 -1.01 -10.74
CA VAL A 203 -14.32 -0.90 -12.17
C VAL A 203 -14.52 -2.29 -12.75
N ASN A 204 -13.68 -3.26 -12.37
CA ASN A 204 -13.83 -4.65 -12.80
C ASN A 204 -15.18 -5.25 -12.39
N VAL A 205 -15.66 -4.94 -11.19
CA VAL A 205 -16.98 -5.35 -10.71
C VAL A 205 -18.09 -4.69 -11.53
N ALA A 206 -17.97 -3.40 -11.80
CA ALA A 206 -18.94 -2.65 -12.61
C ALA A 206 -18.98 -3.17 -14.06
N CYS A 207 -17.83 -3.41 -14.69
CA CYS A 207 -17.71 -4.04 -16.01
C CYS A 207 -18.33 -5.45 -16.04
N SER A 208 -18.16 -6.22 -14.97
CA SER A 208 -18.77 -7.56 -14.83
C SER A 208 -20.30 -7.47 -14.79
N LEU A 209 -20.84 -6.48 -14.07
CA LEU A 209 -22.28 -6.22 -13.99
C LEU A 209 -22.84 -5.70 -15.32
N THR A 210 -22.12 -4.81 -16.00
CA THR A 210 -22.46 -4.35 -17.36
C THR A 210 -22.49 -5.52 -18.31
N ALA A 211 -21.45 -6.38 -18.33
CA ALA A 211 -21.41 -7.55 -19.21
C ALA A 211 -22.59 -8.50 -18.92
N LEU A 212 -22.88 -8.79 -17.65
CA LEU A 212 -24.03 -9.61 -17.26
C LEU A 212 -25.35 -9.01 -17.77
N SER A 213 -25.55 -7.71 -17.55
CA SER A 213 -26.76 -6.99 -17.97
C SER A 213 -26.90 -6.96 -19.50
N THR A 214 -25.85 -6.54 -20.22
CA THR A 214 -25.84 -6.46 -21.68
C THR A 214 -26.01 -7.85 -22.32
N ILE A 215 -25.28 -8.88 -21.87
CA ILE A 215 -25.40 -10.23 -22.43
C ILE A 215 -26.81 -10.79 -22.20
N THR A 216 -27.35 -10.65 -20.98
CA THR A 216 -28.70 -11.16 -20.67
C THR A 216 -29.76 -10.50 -21.54
N VAL A 217 -29.65 -9.20 -21.80
CA VAL A 217 -30.63 -8.49 -22.64
C VAL A 217 -30.41 -8.77 -24.14
N LEU A 218 -29.16 -8.81 -24.63
CA LEU A 218 -28.89 -8.98 -26.07
C LEU A 218 -29.03 -10.42 -26.57
N THR A 219 -28.65 -11.44 -25.78
CA THR A 219 -28.59 -12.83 -26.28
C THR A 219 -29.74 -13.71 -25.81
N LYS A 220 -30.30 -13.43 -24.63
CA LYS A 220 -31.38 -14.25 -24.05
C LYS A 220 -32.76 -13.67 -24.34
N GLU A 221 -32.92 -12.34 -24.34
CA GLU A 221 -34.23 -11.74 -24.58
C GLU A 221 -34.52 -11.60 -26.07
N GLY A 222 -35.27 -12.56 -26.60
CA GLY A 222 -35.72 -12.56 -27.99
C GLY A 222 -36.58 -11.38 -28.43
N ALA A 223 -37.01 -10.53 -27.50
CA ALA A 223 -37.75 -9.30 -27.77
C ALA A 223 -36.87 -8.21 -28.39
N VAL A 224 -35.58 -8.16 -28.03
CA VAL A 224 -34.60 -7.30 -28.71
C VAL A 224 -34.45 -7.78 -30.15
N GLN A 225 -34.24 -9.10 -30.30
CA GLN A 225 -34.04 -9.77 -31.58
C GLN A 225 -35.25 -9.78 -32.53
N SER A 226 -36.44 -9.43 -32.02
CA SER A 226 -37.69 -9.32 -32.77
C SER A 226 -38.14 -7.88 -33.02
N GLY A 227 -37.36 -6.89 -32.55
CA GLY A 227 -37.67 -5.46 -32.70
C GLY A 227 -38.71 -4.89 -31.71
N ASP A 228 -39.16 -5.66 -30.73
CA ASP A 228 -40.20 -5.22 -29.79
C ASP A 228 -39.61 -4.38 -28.64
N LEU A 229 -40.07 -3.12 -28.54
CA LEU A 229 -39.70 -2.14 -27.49
C LEU A 229 -40.21 -2.55 -26.10
N SER A 230 -39.56 -3.53 -25.47
CA SER A 230 -39.85 -3.95 -24.10
C SER A 230 -39.13 -3.09 -23.04
N LEU A 231 -39.43 -1.79 -23.00
CA LEU A 231 -38.88 -0.86 -22.00
C LEU A 231 -39.14 -1.34 -20.56
N ALA A 232 -40.26 -2.03 -20.33
CA ALA A 232 -40.62 -2.60 -19.02
C ALA A 232 -39.52 -3.51 -18.43
N LYS A 233 -38.84 -4.30 -19.28
CA LYS A 233 -37.81 -5.25 -18.83
C LYS A 233 -36.50 -4.56 -18.49
N ILE A 234 -36.13 -3.51 -19.23
CA ILE A 234 -34.95 -2.69 -18.94
C ILE A 234 -35.14 -1.97 -17.59
N PHE A 235 -36.32 -1.38 -17.36
CA PHE A 235 -36.66 -0.76 -16.07
C PHE A 235 -36.67 -1.78 -14.92
N GLN A 236 -37.03 -3.03 -15.19
CA GLN A 236 -37.01 -4.10 -14.19
C GLN A 236 -35.59 -4.48 -13.77
N VAL A 237 -34.68 -4.67 -14.72
CA VAL A 237 -33.25 -4.90 -14.44
C VAL A 237 -32.64 -3.72 -13.68
N LEU A 238 -32.99 -2.48 -14.06
CA LEU A 238 -32.58 -1.27 -13.35
C LEU A 238 -33.02 -1.29 -11.87
N LYS A 239 -34.28 -1.62 -11.61
CA LYS A 239 -34.82 -1.68 -10.25
C LYS A 239 -34.09 -2.70 -9.39
N MET A 240 -33.75 -3.86 -9.95
CA MET A 240 -32.98 -4.90 -9.25
C MET A 240 -31.57 -4.43 -8.88
N VAL A 241 -30.87 -3.77 -9.81
CA VAL A 241 -29.52 -3.24 -9.56
C VAL A 241 -29.55 -2.12 -8.52
N LEU A 242 -30.48 -1.16 -8.66
CA LEU A 242 -30.62 -0.04 -7.74
C LEU A 242 -30.92 -0.53 -6.32
N MET A 243 -31.83 -1.50 -6.18
CA MET A 243 -32.17 -2.08 -4.88
C MET A 243 -30.94 -2.74 -4.21
N GLY A 244 -30.15 -3.50 -4.97
CA GLY A 244 -28.93 -4.14 -4.46
C GLY A 244 -27.90 -3.11 -3.99
N VAL A 245 -27.68 -2.04 -4.76
CA VAL A 245 -26.76 -0.96 -4.37
C VAL A 245 -27.26 -0.23 -3.11
N VAL A 246 -28.55 0.10 -3.04
CA VAL A 246 -29.13 0.77 -1.86
C VAL A 246 -29.00 -0.09 -0.61
N ALA A 247 -29.25 -1.40 -0.71
CA ALA A 247 -29.11 -2.33 0.43
C ALA A 247 -27.66 -2.38 0.97
N VAL A 248 -26.66 -2.44 0.08
CA VAL A 248 -25.24 -2.38 0.46
C VAL A 248 -24.91 -1.08 1.15
N MET A 249 -25.34 0.05 0.57
CA MET A 249 -25.03 1.38 1.10
C MET A 249 -25.64 1.57 2.48
N ALA A 250 -26.88 1.11 2.68
CA ALA A 250 -27.54 1.13 3.98
C ALA A 250 -26.72 0.35 5.02
N VAL A 251 -26.33 -0.89 4.72
CA VAL A 251 -25.50 -1.69 5.63
C VAL A 251 -24.15 -1.02 5.90
N SER A 252 -23.49 -0.50 4.87
CA SER A 252 -22.18 0.13 5.02
C SER A 252 -22.21 1.40 5.87
N TYR A 253 -23.29 2.17 5.83
CA TYR A 253 -23.40 3.46 6.51
C TYR A 253 -23.99 3.37 7.91
N PHE A 254 -24.96 2.48 8.12
CA PHE A 254 -25.60 2.33 9.43
C PHE A 254 -24.87 1.35 10.35
N ILE A 255 -24.14 0.37 9.80
CA ILE A 255 -23.53 -0.71 10.60
C ILE A 255 -22.02 -0.51 10.64
N PHE A 256 -21.49 -0.14 11.81
CA PHE A 256 -20.08 0.17 12.10
C PHE A 256 -19.38 1.04 11.03
N PRO A 257 -19.82 2.29 10.78
CA PRO A 257 -19.33 3.10 9.66
C PRO A 257 -17.80 3.22 9.62
N ILE A 258 -17.20 2.90 8.47
CA ILE A 258 -15.76 2.96 8.24
C ILE A 258 -15.44 4.20 7.41
N SER A 259 -14.64 5.13 7.94
CA SER A 259 -14.21 6.33 7.21
C SER A 259 -12.76 6.19 6.73
N ALA A 260 -12.52 6.48 5.45
CA ALA A 260 -11.19 6.56 4.85
C ALA A 260 -10.35 7.66 5.48
N ARG A 261 -10.96 8.79 5.88
CA ARG A 261 -10.25 9.89 6.58
C ARG A 261 -9.63 9.41 7.89
N ARG A 262 -10.41 8.73 8.73
CA ARG A 262 -9.91 8.15 9.98
C ARG A 262 -8.83 7.11 9.75
N LYS A 263 -9.01 6.25 8.74
CA LYS A 263 -8.00 5.25 8.34
C LYS A 263 -6.72 5.88 7.81
N LEU A 264 -6.81 6.96 7.05
CA LEU A 264 -5.66 7.70 6.55
C LEU A 264 -4.85 8.27 7.72
N ARG A 265 -5.51 8.92 8.68
CA ARG A 265 -4.84 9.44 9.89
C ARG A 265 -4.20 8.34 10.73
N ALA A 266 -4.91 7.23 10.95
CA ALA A 266 -4.36 6.07 11.66
C ALA A 266 -3.12 5.48 10.96
N ASN A 267 -3.15 5.42 9.62
CA ASN A 267 -2.03 4.96 8.81
C ASN A 267 -0.86 5.94 8.89
N LEU A 268 -1.10 7.25 8.83
CA LEU A 268 -0.08 8.28 9.04
C LEU A 268 0.59 8.19 10.42
N VAL A 269 -0.15 7.93 11.50
CA VAL A 269 0.43 7.66 12.83
C VAL A 269 1.35 6.45 12.79
N THR A 270 0.93 5.38 12.11
CA THR A 270 1.73 4.15 11.99
C THR A 270 3.03 4.41 11.21
N VAL A 271 2.96 5.21 10.16
CA VAL A 271 4.13 5.61 9.36
C VAL A 271 5.08 6.46 10.17
N THR A 272 4.60 7.47 10.91
CA THR A 272 5.47 8.32 11.72
C THR A 272 6.14 7.56 12.86
N ASP A 273 5.41 6.65 13.53
CA ASP A 273 5.95 5.77 14.57
C ASP A 273 7.06 4.85 14.02
N THR A 274 6.79 4.18 12.89
CA THR A 274 7.77 3.30 12.27
C THR A 274 8.99 4.05 11.71
N LEU A 275 8.81 5.26 11.16
CA LEU A 275 9.92 6.14 10.78
C LEU A 275 10.79 6.54 12.00
N ALA A 276 10.18 6.80 13.16
CA ALA A 276 10.92 7.11 14.38
C ALA A 276 11.82 5.96 14.83
N ILE A 277 11.29 4.73 14.80
CA ILE A 277 12.02 3.50 15.15
C ILE A 277 13.15 3.26 14.15
N MET A 278 12.84 3.32 12.85
CA MET A 278 13.83 3.10 11.80
C MET A 278 14.95 4.15 11.85
N LEU A 279 14.63 5.44 12.06
CA LEU A 279 15.63 6.50 12.21
C LEU A 279 16.59 6.20 13.37
N ALA A 280 16.03 5.83 14.52
CA ALA A 280 16.81 5.55 15.73
C ALA A 280 17.76 4.36 15.51
N ILE A 281 17.27 3.26 14.92
CA ILE A 281 18.08 2.06 14.69
C ILE A 281 19.14 2.30 13.61
N ILE A 282 18.80 2.98 12.50
CA ILE A 282 19.77 3.28 11.43
C ILE A 282 20.89 4.20 11.95
N THR A 283 20.55 5.19 12.77
CA THR A 283 21.54 6.08 13.37
C THR A 283 22.38 5.39 14.43
N GLU A 284 21.79 4.55 15.28
CA GLU A 284 22.55 3.75 16.25
C GLU A 284 23.52 2.79 15.56
N SER A 285 23.07 2.14 14.49
CA SER A 285 23.86 1.19 13.73
C SER A 285 25.01 1.85 12.96
N PHE A 286 24.78 3.03 12.39
CA PHE A 286 25.85 3.84 11.79
C PHE A 286 26.91 4.21 12.84
N LEU A 287 26.47 4.67 14.02
CA LEU A 287 27.37 5.06 15.11
C LEU A 287 28.13 3.86 15.72
N SER A 288 27.48 2.71 15.84
CA SER A 288 28.09 1.48 16.38
C SER A 288 28.98 0.79 15.34
N GLY A 289 28.69 0.95 14.05
CA GLY A 289 29.39 0.30 12.95
C GLY A 289 28.98 -1.16 12.76
N SER A 290 27.82 -1.58 13.29
CA SER A 290 27.38 -2.98 13.28
C SER A 290 26.09 -3.19 12.49
N GLU A 291 26.12 -4.14 11.55
CA GLU A 291 24.96 -4.51 10.73
C GLU A 291 23.91 -5.31 11.52
N GLU A 292 24.30 -5.93 12.65
CA GLU A 292 23.43 -6.73 13.52
C GLU A 292 22.20 -5.96 14.01
N GLU A 293 22.32 -4.64 14.17
CA GLU A 293 21.21 -3.76 14.57
C GLU A 293 20.14 -3.63 13.47
N LEU A 294 20.51 -3.61 12.19
CA LEU A 294 19.56 -3.63 11.07
C LEU A 294 18.91 -5.01 10.89
N ALA A 295 19.56 -6.07 11.37
CA ALA A 295 19.00 -7.42 11.39
C ALA A 295 18.10 -7.68 12.61
N SER A 296 17.93 -6.71 13.50
CA SER A 296 17.11 -6.86 14.71
C SER A 296 15.63 -7.11 14.38
N ALA A 297 14.97 -7.93 15.22
CA ALA A 297 13.54 -8.22 15.05
C ALA A 297 12.66 -6.96 15.12
N GLU A 298 13.07 -5.97 15.92
CA GLU A 298 12.41 -4.67 16.03
C GLU A 298 12.45 -3.89 14.70
N PHE A 299 13.60 -3.86 14.02
CA PHE A 299 13.73 -3.20 12.72
C PHE A 299 12.93 -3.88 11.63
N VAL A 300 13.01 -5.22 11.54
CA VAL A 300 12.30 -6.00 10.53
C VAL A 300 10.78 -5.87 10.69
N ASP A 301 10.27 -5.89 11.93
CA ASP A 301 8.85 -5.64 12.19
C ASP A 301 8.44 -4.20 11.83
N ALA A 302 9.24 -3.21 12.21
CA ALA A 302 8.98 -1.81 11.87
C ALA A 302 8.98 -1.58 10.35
N GLU A 303 9.93 -2.15 9.61
CA GLU A 303 10.00 -2.07 8.14
C GLU A 303 8.78 -2.76 7.49
N ALA A 304 8.37 -3.93 7.99
CA ALA A 304 7.19 -4.64 7.50
C ALA A 304 5.91 -3.84 7.73
N ARG A 305 5.73 -3.24 8.91
CA ARG A 305 4.61 -2.34 9.24
C ARG A 305 4.64 -1.09 8.37
N HIS A 306 5.80 -0.45 8.22
CA HIS A 306 5.99 0.74 7.38
C HIS A 306 5.63 0.44 5.92
N ARG A 307 6.16 -0.64 5.33
CA ARG A 307 5.89 -1.03 3.94
C ARG A 307 4.40 -1.33 3.70
N LYS A 308 3.73 -1.97 4.67
CA LYS A 308 2.28 -2.24 4.61
C LYS A 308 1.47 -0.94 4.69
N ALA A 309 1.82 -0.03 5.60
CA ALA A 309 1.18 1.25 5.80
C ALA A 309 1.34 2.16 4.56
N TYR A 310 2.59 2.31 4.09
CA TYR A 310 2.99 3.04 2.89
C TYR A 310 2.27 2.55 1.63
N GLY A 311 2.20 1.23 1.42
CA GLY A 311 1.51 0.63 0.26
C GLY A 311 0.00 0.89 0.21
N GLN A 312 -0.62 1.32 1.31
CA GLN A 312 -2.04 1.66 1.37
C GLN A 312 -2.33 3.16 1.22
N LEU A 313 -1.30 4.01 1.31
CA LEU A 313 -1.44 5.46 1.44
C LEU A 313 -2.15 6.08 0.22
N ASP A 314 -1.71 5.74 -0.99
CA ASP A 314 -2.32 6.20 -2.25
C ASP A 314 -3.81 5.85 -2.35
N LYS A 315 -4.18 4.64 -1.93
CA LYS A 315 -5.57 4.18 -1.95
C LYS A 315 -6.41 4.98 -0.94
N LEU A 316 -5.89 5.15 0.28
CA LEU A 316 -6.59 5.87 1.34
C LEU A 316 -6.79 7.35 1.00
N VAL A 317 -5.81 8.01 0.37
CA VAL A 317 -5.96 9.40 -0.08
C VAL A 317 -7.01 9.54 -1.18
N ARG A 318 -7.05 8.62 -2.16
CA ARG A 318 -8.10 8.63 -3.21
C ARG A 318 -9.50 8.43 -2.63
N GLU A 319 -9.65 7.52 -1.67
CA GLU A 319 -10.93 7.29 -0.99
C GLU A 319 -11.30 8.47 -0.08
N ALA A 320 -10.34 9.02 0.66
CA ALA A 320 -10.51 10.19 1.51
C ALA A 320 -10.90 11.43 0.68
N LYS A 321 -10.39 11.59 -0.54
CA LYS A 321 -10.81 12.66 -1.48
C LYS A 321 -12.33 12.66 -1.63
N LEU A 322 -12.93 11.51 -1.92
CA LEU A 322 -14.37 11.41 -2.15
C LEU A 322 -15.15 11.73 -0.87
N GLU A 323 -14.68 11.31 0.30
CA GLU A 323 -15.31 11.69 1.57
C GLU A 323 -15.25 13.20 1.80
N HIS A 324 -14.07 13.82 1.68
CA HIS A 324 -13.91 15.26 1.89
C HIS A 324 -14.76 16.11 0.94
N TYR A 325 -14.85 15.71 -0.34
CA TYR A 325 -15.67 16.42 -1.32
C TYR A 325 -17.17 16.32 -0.99
N VAL A 326 -17.64 15.15 -0.53
CA VAL A 326 -19.04 14.97 -0.12
C VAL A 326 -19.34 15.77 1.16
N PHE A 327 -18.44 15.73 2.15
CA PHE A 327 -18.62 16.45 3.42
C PHE A 327 -18.33 17.96 3.35
N GLY A 328 -17.77 18.46 2.24
CA GLY A 328 -17.47 19.88 2.03
C GLY A 328 -16.17 20.36 2.69
N THR A 329 -15.25 19.45 3.03
CA THR A 329 -13.97 19.72 3.70
C THR A 329 -12.80 19.65 2.70
N GLU A 330 -12.90 20.38 1.58
CA GLU A 330 -11.94 20.29 0.47
C GLU A 330 -10.51 20.74 0.87
N LYS A 331 -10.39 21.74 1.75
CA LYS A 331 -9.11 22.27 2.19
C LYS A 331 -8.32 21.27 3.05
N GLU A 332 -8.98 20.61 4.00
CA GLU A 332 -8.37 19.53 4.79
C GLU A 332 -7.77 18.45 3.88
N TYR A 333 -8.48 18.07 2.81
CA TYR A 333 -7.95 17.12 1.84
C TYR A 333 -6.68 17.62 1.14
N ARG A 334 -6.59 18.91 0.79
CA ARG A 334 -5.38 19.46 0.17
C ARG A 334 -4.18 19.36 1.10
N LEU A 335 -4.37 19.62 2.39
CA LEU A 335 -3.32 19.51 3.42
C LEU A 335 -2.95 18.05 3.69
N GLU A 336 -3.93 17.16 3.85
CA GLU A 336 -3.66 15.71 3.99
C GLU A 336 -2.94 15.15 2.75
N LYS A 337 -3.24 15.63 1.54
CA LYS A 337 -2.50 15.27 0.32
C LYS A 337 -1.06 15.79 0.32
N LYS A 338 -0.82 17.03 0.80
CA LYS A 338 0.55 17.54 0.99
C LYS A 338 1.32 16.64 1.99
N LEU A 339 0.68 16.29 3.11
CA LEU A 339 1.27 15.43 4.13
C LEU A 339 1.62 14.03 3.59
N VAL A 340 0.77 13.46 2.74
CA VAL A 340 1.05 12.18 2.07
C VAL A 340 2.24 12.28 1.11
N ARG A 341 2.37 13.37 0.36
CA ARG A 341 3.56 13.58 -0.49
C ARG A 341 4.82 13.69 0.35
N TRP A 342 4.76 14.46 1.44
CA TRP A 342 5.86 14.52 2.39
C TRP A 342 6.24 13.13 2.92
N VAL A 343 5.27 12.25 3.23
CA VAL A 343 5.56 10.85 3.62
C VAL A 343 6.32 10.10 2.52
N GLN A 344 6.01 10.34 1.25
CA GLN A 344 6.71 9.72 0.12
C GLN A 344 8.16 10.21 0.04
N ASP A 345 8.38 11.51 0.23
CA ASP A 345 9.70 12.14 0.17
C ASP A 345 10.58 11.73 1.36
N ILE A 346 10.07 11.78 2.60
CA ILE A 346 10.81 11.39 3.81
C ILE A 346 11.16 9.89 3.82
N THR A 347 10.29 9.04 3.26
CA THR A 347 10.56 7.60 3.11
C THR A 347 11.73 7.35 2.16
N HIS A 348 11.80 8.11 1.05
CA HIS A 348 12.91 8.01 0.13
C HIS A 348 14.22 8.45 0.80
N ASN A 349 14.20 9.55 1.56
CA ASN A 349 15.37 10.05 2.28
C ASN A 349 15.82 9.10 3.39
N MET A 350 14.89 8.42 4.08
CA MET A 350 15.21 7.32 5.00
C MET A 350 16.01 6.20 4.31
N GLY A 351 15.65 5.87 3.08
CA GLY A 351 16.41 4.92 2.25
C GLY A 351 17.84 5.39 2.00
N GLY A 352 18.05 6.69 1.82
CA GLY A 352 19.37 7.32 1.71
C GLY A 352 20.24 7.14 2.96
N LEU A 353 19.69 7.34 4.16
CA LEU A 353 20.40 7.07 5.42
C LEU A 353 20.78 5.59 5.55
N ARG A 354 19.85 4.69 5.25
CA ARG A 354 20.11 3.24 5.29
C ARG A 354 21.22 2.83 4.33
N ASN A 355 21.20 3.35 3.11
CA ASN A 355 22.23 3.06 2.12
C ASN A 355 23.60 3.58 2.56
N ALA A 356 23.67 4.78 3.15
CA ALA A 356 24.91 5.32 3.68
C ALA A 356 25.49 4.47 4.82
N ALA A 357 24.64 3.96 5.73
CA ALA A 357 25.07 3.01 6.76
C ALA A 357 25.56 1.68 6.16
N SER A 358 24.83 1.12 5.19
CA SER A 358 25.24 -0.13 4.51
C SER A 358 26.56 -0.01 3.73
N LEU A 359 26.80 1.13 3.08
CA LEU A 359 28.08 1.42 2.43
C LEU A 359 29.22 1.43 3.46
N GLN A 360 29.03 2.09 4.60
CA GLN A 360 30.02 2.12 5.67
C GLN A 360 30.35 0.69 6.18
N PHE A 361 29.36 -0.18 6.40
CA PHE A 361 29.61 -1.57 6.81
C PHE A 361 30.40 -2.35 5.76
N SER A 362 30.09 -2.12 4.48
CA SER A 362 30.78 -2.77 3.36
C SER A 362 32.24 -2.34 3.28
N LEU A 363 32.53 -1.04 3.44
CA LEU A 363 33.89 -0.49 3.46
C LEU A 363 34.70 -0.99 4.66
N ILE A 364 34.09 -1.05 5.86
CA ILE A 364 34.73 -1.61 7.05
C ILE A 364 35.05 -3.11 6.84
N ARG A 365 34.16 -3.86 6.19
CA ARG A 365 34.40 -5.28 5.90
C ARG A 365 35.50 -5.49 4.86
N GLU A 366 35.53 -4.70 3.80
CA GLU A 366 36.55 -4.80 2.75
C GLU A 366 37.95 -4.49 3.28
N THR A 367 38.07 -3.44 4.10
CA THR A 367 39.35 -3.06 4.73
C THR A 367 39.88 -4.17 5.64
N ILE A 368 39.03 -4.75 6.49
CA ILE A 368 39.40 -5.91 7.33
C ILE A 368 39.81 -7.12 6.47
N ALA A 369 39.11 -7.39 5.36
CA ALA A 369 39.42 -8.51 4.48
C ALA A 369 40.77 -8.33 3.75
N ARG A 370 41.07 -7.13 3.26
CA ARG A 370 42.35 -6.81 2.60
C ARG A 370 43.55 -6.99 3.53
N GLU A 371 43.42 -6.59 4.80
CA GLU A 371 44.51 -6.76 5.78
C GLU A 371 44.71 -8.21 6.23
N SER A 372 43.62 -8.98 6.37
CA SER A 372 43.74 -10.42 6.63
C SER A 372 44.44 -11.18 5.49
N SER A 373 44.41 -10.63 4.28
CA SER A 373 45.05 -11.20 3.09
C SER A 373 46.53 -10.79 2.97
N SER A 374 46.93 -9.60 3.44
CA SER A 374 48.32 -9.13 3.41
C SER A 374 49.17 -9.65 4.57
N ALA A 375 48.54 -10.07 5.69
CA ALA A 375 49.22 -10.69 6.82
C ALA A 375 49.65 -12.17 6.58
N GLY A 376 49.38 -12.73 5.39
CA GLY A 376 49.66 -14.13 5.06
C GLY A 376 51.11 -14.47 4.68
N ASP A 377 52.01 -13.48 4.50
CA ASP A 377 53.33 -13.70 3.90
C ASP A 377 54.53 -13.62 4.87
N TYR A 378 54.28 -13.49 6.18
CA TYR A 378 55.34 -13.55 7.21
C TYR A 378 54.97 -14.54 8.32
N GLN A 379 55.47 -15.78 8.19
CA GLN A 379 55.52 -16.72 9.31
C GLN A 379 56.68 -16.34 10.25
N GLY A 380 56.35 -15.91 11.47
CA GLY A 380 57.29 -15.88 12.59
C GLY A 380 56.93 -14.89 13.69
N ALA A 381 56.52 -15.43 14.85
CA ALA A 381 56.28 -14.79 16.14
C ALA A 381 54.85 -14.28 16.41
N SER A 382 54.14 -15.11 17.18
CA SER A 382 52.89 -14.83 17.88
C SER A 382 52.98 -13.57 18.75
N THR A 383 52.22 -12.53 18.37
CA THR A 383 51.69 -11.56 19.33
C THR A 383 50.26 -11.26 18.88
N HIS A 384 49.28 -11.63 19.71
CA HIS A 384 47.90 -11.14 19.54
C HIS A 384 47.96 -9.60 19.63
N ALA A 385 47.89 -8.92 18.48
CA ALA A 385 47.73 -7.49 18.44
C ALA A 385 46.27 -7.16 18.76
N ASP A 386 46.02 -6.66 19.96
CA ASP A 386 44.73 -6.10 20.35
C ASP A 386 44.50 -4.77 19.59
N TYR A 387 43.81 -4.83 18.46
CA TYR A 387 43.54 -3.71 17.55
C TYR A 387 42.63 -2.59 18.11
N PHE A 388 42.25 -2.61 19.40
CA PHE A 388 41.40 -1.60 20.03
C PHE A 388 41.81 -1.26 21.46
N THR A 389 43.11 -1.07 21.72
CA THR A 389 43.54 -0.30 22.90
C THR A 389 43.40 1.21 22.60
N PRO A 390 42.87 2.03 23.52
CA PRO A 390 42.93 3.48 23.38
C PRO A 390 44.41 3.87 23.24
N ILE A 391 44.73 4.73 22.28
CA ILE A 391 46.00 5.43 22.30
C ILE A 391 45.92 6.38 23.51
N GLU A 392 46.34 5.91 24.69
CA GLU A 392 46.87 6.77 25.75
C GLU A 392 48.24 7.28 25.29
N GLN A 393 48.25 8.13 24.28
CA GLN A 393 49.35 9.06 24.05
C GLN A 393 48.73 10.44 24.07
N SER A 394 49.17 11.23 25.04
CA SER A 394 48.81 12.62 25.23
C SER A 394 48.89 13.39 23.91
N TRP A 395 47.73 13.65 23.31
CA TRP A 395 47.57 14.66 22.27
C TRP A 395 47.56 16.01 22.97
N SER A 396 48.75 16.50 23.35
CA SER A 396 48.92 17.87 23.83
C SER A 396 48.78 18.82 22.64
N PHE A 397 47.68 19.58 22.65
CA PHE A 397 47.43 20.70 21.73
C PHE A 397 48.39 21.86 22.04
N PRO A 398 48.94 22.55 21.03
CA PRO A 398 49.55 23.86 21.22
C PRO A 398 48.43 24.91 21.26
N ASP A 399 47.73 24.98 22.38
CA ASP A 399 47.15 26.21 22.94
C ASP A 399 46.39 25.84 24.22
N GLY A 400 47.00 26.19 25.35
CA GLY A 400 46.44 25.93 26.67
C GLY A 400 45.25 26.84 26.94
N SER A 401 44.04 26.27 26.99
CA SER A 401 42.93 26.78 27.82
C SER A 401 41.70 25.89 27.78
N PHE A 402 41.72 24.71 28.42
CA PHE A 402 40.50 24.14 29.00
C PHE A 402 40.87 23.33 30.25
N LEU A 403 40.40 23.80 31.40
CA LEU A 403 40.50 23.10 32.68
C LEU A 403 39.79 21.75 32.56
N GLU A 404 40.49 20.67 32.91
CA GLU A 404 39.90 19.33 33.04
C GLU A 404 38.78 19.36 34.10
N PRO A 405 37.59 18.81 33.81
CA PRO A 405 36.59 18.53 34.84
C PRO A 405 37.09 17.44 35.78
N ILE A 406 37.04 17.71 37.08
CA ILE A 406 37.30 16.72 38.15
C ILE A 406 36.31 15.57 38.00
N VAL A 407 36.81 14.37 37.73
CA VAL A 407 36.04 13.12 37.81
C VAL A 407 36.26 12.57 39.22
N GLU A 408 35.24 12.67 40.08
CA GLU A 408 35.21 11.93 41.35
C GLU A 408 35.16 10.42 41.04
N ARG A 409 36.23 9.71 41.42
CA ARG A 409 36.28 8.25 41.44
C ARG A 409 35.62 7.75 42.73
N PRO A 410 34.85 6.65 42.71
CA PRO A 410 34.41 5.99 43.94
C PRO A 410 35.64 5.44 44.67
N GLU A 411 35.67 5.68 45.97
CA GLU A 411 36.73 5.26 46.89
C GLU A 411 36.51 3.80 47.28
N GLU A 412 37.30 2.87 46.73
CA GLU A 412 37.58 1.59 47.39
C GLU A 412 38.88 0.97 46.82
N GLU A 413 39.70 0.47 47.75
CA GLU A 413 41.00 -0.21 47.59
C GLU A 413 42.27 0.68 47.46
N LEU A 414 42.77 1.09 48.63
CA LEU A 414 44.17 1.45 48.85
C LEU A 414 45.08 0.21 48.80
N SER A 415 46.18 0.28 48.06
CA SER A 415 47.48 -0.28 48.48
C SER A 415 48.65 0.37 47.69
N PRO A 416 49.76 0.75 48.35
CA PRO A 416 50.83 1.52 47.74
C PRO A 416 52.00 0.64 47.29
N SER A 417 52.50 0.83 46.07
CA SER A 417 53.88 0.44 45.74
C SER A 417 54.51 1.43 44.77
N SER A 418 55.47 2.17 45.31
CA SER A 418 56.42 3.03 44.63
C SER A 418 57.31 2.27 43.65
N SER A 419 57.47 2.78 42.43
CA SER A 419 58.73 2.63 41.70
C SER A 419 59.03 3.88 40.89
N MET A 420 59.91 4.69 41.47
CA MET A 420 60.64 5.78 40.86
C MET A 420 61.57 5.19 39.78
N ARG A 421 61.40 5.56 38.50
CA ARG A 421 62.40 5.29 37.46
C ARG A 421 62.73 6.56 36.69
N THR A 422 63.86 7.11 37.12
CA THR A 422 64.90 7.88 36.44
C THR A 422 64.72 8.11 34.93
N ARG A 423 64.71 9.39 34.54
CA ARG A 423 64.98 9.85 33.16
C ARG A 423 66.39 9.43 32.74
N GLN A 424 66.50 8.67 31.66
CA GLN A 424 67.71 8.61 30.85
C GLN A 424 67.35 8.98 29.41
N ASN A 425 68.12 9.92 28.88
CA ASN A 425 68.18 10.31 27.47
C ASN A 425 68.72 9.14 26.64
N GLU A 426 68.01 8.71 25.61
CA GLU A 426 68.62 8.10 24.43
C GLU A 426 67.97 8.60 23.13
N SER A 427 68.86 9.19 22.32
CA SER A 427 68.90 9.34 20.86
C SER A 427 67.66 9.09 19.99
N ALA A 428 67.45 10.06 19.09
CA ALA A 428 66.60 10.01 17.92
C ALA A 428 66.76 8.73 17.07
N GLN A 429 65.68 7.96 17.00
CA GLN A 429 65.35 7.14 15.83
C GLN A 429 63.89 7.42 15.47
N SER A 430 63.69 7.97 14.29
CA SER A 430 62.37 8.20 13.70
C SER A 430 61.69 6.87 13.42
N THR A 431 60.83 6.40 14.32
CA THR A 431 59.86 5.35 14.02
C THR A 431 58.91 5.85 12.92
N PRO A 432 58.65 5.08 11.84
CA PRO A 432 57.66 5.46 10.85
C PRO A 432 56.30 5.63 11.54
N ARG A 433 55.66 6.79 11.37
CA ARG A 433 54.27 6.98 11.81
C ARG A 433 53.40 5.93 11.12
N PRO A 434 52.54 5.19 11.84
CA PRO A 434 51.66 4.20 11.23
C PRO A 434 50.74 4.89 10.22
N SER A 435 50.59 4.28 9.03
CA SER A 435 49.59 4.67 8.04
C SER A 435 48.20 4.51 8.65
N LEU A 436 47.40 5.59 8.68
CA LEU A 436 46.03 5.57 9.18
C LEU A 436 45.18 4.61 8.37
N LEU A 437 44.50 3.67 9.03
CA LEU A 437 43.51 2.83 8.39
C LEU A 437 42.22 3.63 8.15
N PRO A 438 41.42 3.27 7.14
CA PRO A 438 40.10 3.89 6.95
C PRO A 438 39.16 3.74 8.16
N ALA A 439 39.33 2.68 8.95
CA ALA A 439 38.65 2.49 10.23
C ALA A 439 39.02 3.56 11.28
N ASP A 440 40.25 4.06 11.28
CA ASP A 440 40.73 5.07 12.23
C ASP A 440 40.06 6.42 11.94
N VAL A 441 39.97 6.82 10.66
CA VAL A 441 39.28 8.06 10.27
C VAL A 441 37.78 8.00 10.56
N PHE A 442 37.17 6.83 10.43
CA PHE A 442 35.81 6.61 10.90
C PHE A 442 35.69 6.84 12.41
N THR A 443 36.60 6.30 13.22
CA THR A 443 36.56 6.51 14.68
C THR A 443 36.80 7.97 15.07
N ILE A 444 37.67 8.69 14.35
CA ILE A 444 37.87 10.13 14.54
C ILE A 444 36.56 10.86 14.22
N PHE A 445 35.92 10.58 13.07
CA PHE A 445 34.65 11.18 12.70
C PHE A 445 33.55 10.94 13.74
N ILE A 446 33.39 9.70 14.22
CA ILE A 446 32.41 9.35 15.27
C ILE A 446 32.74 10.00 16.61
N SER A 447 34.02 10.13 16.96
CA SER A 447 34.43 10.76 18.22
C SER A 447 34.03 12.25 18.27
N HIS A 448 34.05 12.94 17.13
CA HIS A 448 33.71 14.35 17.02
C HIS A 448 32.22 14.60 16.73
N LEU A 449 31.62 13.89 15.76
CA LEU A 449 30.25 14.15 15.29
C LEU A 449 29.21 13.21 15.89
N GLY A 450 29.61 12.04 16.39
CA GLY A 450 28.72 11.02 16.92
C GLY A 450 27.79 11.51 18.04
N PRO A 451 28.28 12.24 19.06
CA PRO A 451 27.42 12.80 20.12
C PRO A 451 26.34 13.74 19.58
N SER A 452 26.69 14.60 18.62
CA SER A 452 25.76 15.54 18.00
C SER A 452 24.75 14.85 17.09
N MET A 453 25.16 13.81 16.36
CA MET A 453 24.26 12.97 15.57
C MET A 453 23.24 12.24 16.45
N ARG A 454 23.71 11.65 17.56
CA ARG A 454 22.87 10.93 18.52
C ARG A 454 21.85 11.86 19.17
N SER A 455 22.27 13.07 19.53
CA SER A 455 21.41 14.13 20.08
C SER A 455 20.32 14.58 19.11
N LEU A 456 20.69 14.82 17.84
CA LEU A 456 19.72 15.19 16.80
C LEU A 456 18.75 14.04 16.54
N ALA A 457 19.24 12.81 16.35
CA ALA A 457 18.41 11.63 16.10
C ALA A 457 17.41 11.38 17.24
N PHE A 458 17.83 11.57 18.50
CA PHE A 458 16.93 11.49 19.65
C PHE A 458 15.84 12.55 19.61
N THR A 459 16.20 13.80 19.32
CA THR A 459 15.24 14.90 19.20
C THR A 459 14.23 14.62 18.09
N LEU A 460 14.69 14.20 16.91
CA LEU A 460 13.84 13.81 15.79
C LEU A 460 12.91 12.66 16.18
N LYS A 461 13.43 11.58 16.76
CA LYS A 461 12.66 10.42 17.22
C LYS A 461 11.53 10.81 18.16
N GLU A 462 11.83 11.62 19.18
CA GLU A 462 10.84 12.05 20.16
C GLU A 462 9.78 12.97 19.53
N ILE A 463 10.17 13.82 18.57
CA ILE A 463 9.21 14.61 17.78
C ILE A 463 8.29 13.68 16.97
N PHE A 464 8.80 12.66 16.28
CA PHE A 464 7.95 11.71 15.53
C PHE A 464 6.98 10.93 16.42
N LYS A 465 7.36 10.58 17.66
CA LYS A 465 6.48 9.91 18.63
C LYS A 465 5.36 10.80 19.16
N GLU A 466 5.59 12.11 19.26
CA GLU A 466 4.59 13.08 19.73
C GLU A 466 3.60 13.49 18.63
N ILE A 467 3.90 13.17 17.37
CA ILE A 467 3.17 13.58 16.16
C ILE A 467 2.30 12.42 15.61
N PRO A 468 1.18 12.65 14.86
CA PRO A 468 0.50 13.92 14.53
C PRO A 468 -0.95 14.05 15.05
N PHE A 469 -1.54 12.96 15.54
CA PHE A 469 -2.97 12.87 15.80
C PHE A 469 -3.21 12.30 17.20
N GLY A 470 -4.13 12.89 17.95
CA GLY A 470 -4.56 12.40 19.27
C GLY A 470 -5.13 10.98 19.22
N PRO A 471 -5.42 10.37 20.39
CA PRO A 471 -5.79 8.96 20.48
C PRO A 471 -7.05 8.62 19.66
N ALA A 472 -7.14 7.35 19.25
CA ALA A 472 -8.32 6.78 18.59
C ALA A 472 -9.59 7.07 19.43
N PRO A 473 -10.76 7.29 18.82
CA PRO A 473 -11.13 7.04 17.41
C PRO A 473 -11.14 8.27 16.49
N ASN A 474 -10.94 9.48 17.03
CA ASN A 474 -11.17 10.72 16.28
C ASN A 474 -9.89 11.32 15.66
N TYR A 475 -8.70 10.90 16.10
CA TYR A 475 -7.42 11.38 15.55
C TYR A 475 -7.42 12.91 15.39
N LYS A 476 -7.71 13.62 16.49
CA LYS A 476 -7.74 15.08 16.51
C LYS A 476 -6.32 15.60 16.25
N VAL A 477 -6.18 16.58 15.38
CA VAL A 477 -4.89 17.21 15.11
C VAL A 477 -4.56 18.06 16.32
N SER A 478 -3.45 17.78 17.00
CA SER A 478 -2.96 18.57 18.13
C SER A 478 -1.45 18.61 18.06
N VAL A 479 -0.92 19.69 17.48
CA VAL A 479 0.52 19.94 17.43
C VAL A 479 0.86 20.94 18.52
N ASN A 480 1.89 20.61 19.29
CA ASN A 480 2.46 21.56 20.23
C ASN A 480 3.39 22.49 19.45
N GLY A 481 3.02 23.78 19.33
CA GLY A 481 3.83 24.78 18.62
C GLY A 481 5.27 24.93 19.14
N ARG A 482 5.59 24.39 20.33
CA ARG A 482 6.95 24.33 20.88
C ARG A 482 7.87 23.32 20.17
N LEU A 483 7.32 22.34 19.46
CA LEU A 483 8.09 21.32 18.75
C LEU A 483 8.94 21.94 17.64
N ARG A 484 8.36 22.90 16.89
CA ARG A 484 9.06 23.62 15.81
C ARG A 484 10.27 24.39 16.34
N ILE A 485 10.08 25.17 17.41
CA ILE A 485 11.17 25.94 18.04
C ILE A 485 12.28 25.01 18.55
N SER A 486 11.90 23.86 19.12
CA SER A 486 12.86 22.88 19.65
C SER A 486 13.65 22.21 18.52
N LEU A 487 12.99 21.88 17.40
CA LEU A 487 13.61 21.32 16.21
C LEU A 487 14.59 22.31 15.56
N ASP A 488 14.19 23.57 15.40
CA ASP A 488 15.04 24.63 14.84
C ASP A 488 16.34 24.77 15.65
N ARG A 489 16.23 24.79 16.98
CA ARG A 489 17.39 24.85 17.89
C ARG A 489 18.29 23.61 17.77
N ALA A 490 17.71 22.42 17.62
CA ALA A 490 18.49 21.19 17.48
C ALA A 490 19.22 21.13 16.14
N LEU A 491 18.58 21.58 15.05
CA LEU A 491 19.18 21.67 13.73
C LEU A 491 20.31 22.70 13.69
N GLU A 492 20.13 23.87 14.31
CA GLU A 492 21.18 24.89 14.41
C GLU A 492 22.40 24.38 15.18
N LEU A 493 22.17 23.73 16.34
CA LEU A 493 23.24 23.09 17.12
C LEU A 493 23.99 22.02 16.31
N TYR A 494 23.26 21.21 15.53
CA TYR A 494 23.87 20.20 14.67
C TYR A 494 24.67 20.80 13.52
N LYS A 495 24.14 21.85 12.86
CA LYS A 495 24.84 22.58 11.78
C LYS A 495 26.16 23.18 12.27
N ASP A 496 26.15 23.84 13.44
CA ASP A 496 27.35 24.42 14.06
C ASP A 496 28.38 23.33 14.42
N SER A 497 27.93 22.24 15.06
CA SER A 497 28.81 21.11 15.39
C SER A 497 29.41 20.44 14.15
N ARG A 498 28.64 20.27 13.08
CA ARG A 498 29.11 19.72 11.81
C ARG A 498 30.16 20.63 11.16
N GLN A 499 29.91 21.94 11.11
CA GLN A 499 30.84 22.90 10.51
C GLN A 499 32.18 22.92 11.26
N LYS A 500 32.16 22.96 12.60
CA LYS A 500 33.36 22.91 13.45
C LYS A 500 34.14 21.61 13.26
N THR A 501 33.43 20.47 13.22
CA THR A 501 34.05 19.15 13.05
C THR A 501 34.69 18.98 11.67
N LEU A 502 34.00 19.39 10.60
CA LEU A 502 34.55 19.34 9.25
C LEU A 502 35.77 20.24 9.10
N ALA A 503 35.71 21.48 9.61
CA ALA A 503 36.86 22.38 9.58
C ALA A 503 38.10 21.79 10.28
N SER A 504 37.91 21.17 11.45
CA SER A 504 38.98 20.49 12.18
C SER A 504 39.54 19.28 11.42
N LEU A 505 38.69 18.47 10.80
CA LEU A 505 39.09 17.29 10.02
C LEU A 505 39.92 17.68 8.78
N TYR A 506 39.52 18.73 8.06
CA TYR A 506 40.27 19.19 6.89
C TYR A 506 41.62 19.81 7.26
N GLN A 507 41.69 20.61 8.33
CA GLN A 507 42.96 21.12 8.86
C GLN A 507 43.91 19.98 9.26
N GLN A 508 43.37 18.94 9.88
CA GLN A 508 44.16 17.78 10.27
C GLN A 508 44.63 16.94 9.05
N LYS A 509 43.80 16.81 8.01
CA LYS A 509 44.18 16.18 6.74
C LYS A 509 45.36 16.89 6.08
N GLU A 510 45.39 18.23 6.07
CA GLU A 510 46.51 19.03 5.52
C GLU A 510 47.82 18.83 6.31
N THR A 511 47.75 18.57 7.62
CA THR A 511 48.93 18.29 8.44
C THR A 511 49.49 16.86 8.29
N MET A 512 48.69 15.94 7.73
CA MET A 512 49.05 14.53 7.54
C MET A 512 49.53 14.29 6.10
N ASN A 513 50.83 14.42 5.87
CA ASN A 513 51.47 14.03 4.60
C ASN A 513 51.35 12.51 4.36
N MET A 514 50.37 12.09 3.56
CA MET A 514 50.14 10.70 3.18
C MET A 514 50.94 10.30 1.94
N LYS A 515 51.47 9.06 1.91
CA LYS A 515 52.45 8.59 0.91
C LYS A 515 51.89 7.63 -0.17
N SER A 516 50.60 7.24 -0.15
CA SER A 516 50.00 6.31 -1.12
C SER A 516 48.66 6.79 -1.67
N HIS A 517 48.51 6.80 -2.99
CA HIS A 517 47.29 7.25 -3.71
C HIS A 517 46.07 6.34 -3.49
N GLU A 518 46.27 5.04 -3.23
CA GLU A 518 45.16 4.11 -2.98
C GLU A 518 44.54 4.33 -1.59
N ALA A 519 45.39 4.54 -0.56
CA ALA A 519 44.92 4.84 0.79
C ALA A 519 44.24 6.21 0.90
N GLU A 520 44.61 7.17 0.06
CA GLU A 520 43.94 8.47 -0.03
C GLU A 520 42.52 8.34 -0.61
N ALA A 521 42.33 7.48 -1.60
CA ALA A 521 41.02 7.21 -2.20
C ALA A 521 40.07 6.50 -1.22
N ASP A 522 40.54 5.47 -0.52
CA ASP A 522 39.74 4.75 0.49
C ASP A 522 39.32 5.68 1.65
N LEU A 523 40.19 6.61 2.04
CA LEU A 523 39.86 7.64 3.04
C LEU A 523 38.85 8.67 2.54
N GLU A 524 38.97 9.10 1.29
CA GLU A 524 37.99 9.97 0.68
C GLU A 524 36.63 9.29 0.57
N GLU A 525 36.59 7.99 0.28
CA GLU A 525 35.37 7.21 0.23
C GLU A 525 34.70 7.05 1.61
N VAL A 526 35.45 6.69 2.65
CA VAL A 526 34.91 6.59 4.02
C VAL A 526 34.44 7.96 4.53
N SER A 527 35.22 9.02 4.32
CA SER A 527 34.81 10.38 4.72
C SER A 527 33.61 10.90 3.92
N ALA A 528 33.49 10.56 2.63
CA ALA A 528 32.33 10.86 1.81
C ALA A 528 31.08 10.11 2.31
N SER A 529 31.20 8.84 2.69
CA SER A 529 30.08 8.07 3.26
C SER A 529 29.57 8.68 4.57
N CYS A 530 30.49 9.09 5.46
CA CYS A 530 30.18 9.75 6.72
C CYS A 530 29.56 11.14 6.52
N GLY A 531 30.12 11.91 5.57
CA GLY A 531 29.59 13.21 5.17
C GLY A 531 28.19 13.09 4.56
N HIS A 532 27.95 12.05 3.74
CA HIS A 532 26.65 11.77 3.13
C HIS A 532 25.62 11.38 4.19
N PHE A 533 25.97 10.54 5.17
CA PHE A 533 25.08 10.20 6.28
C PHE A 533 24.73 11.44 7.10
N SER A 534 25.73 12.25 7.48
CA SER A 534 25.52 13.49 8.23
C SER A 534 24.63 14.49 7.48
N PHE A 535 24.84 14.65 6.17
CA PHE A 535 24.00 15.50 5.33
C PHE A 535 22.57 14.96 5.24
N SER A 536 22.41 13.65 5.00
CA SER A 536 21.10 13.01 4.91
C SER A 536 20.32 13.12 6.22
N LEU A 537 20.98 12.99 7.38
CA LEU A 537 20.37 13.19 8.68
C LEU A 537 19.91 14.64 8.91
N LEU A 538 20.68 15.61 8.42
CA LEU A 538 20.30 17.01 8.47
C LEU A 538 19.08 17.29 7.57
N GLU A 539 19.10 16.81 6.32
CA GLU A 539 18.00 16.94 5.37
C GLU A 539 16.72 16.29 5.91
N PHE A 540 16.85 15.13 6.55
CA PHE A 540 15.74 14.45 7.21
C PHE A 540 15.10 15.31 8.31
N GLY A 541 15.91 16.03 9.09
CA GLY A 541 15.42 16.95 10.11
C GLY A 541 14.81 18.25 9.52
N GLU A 542 15.35 18.76 8.42
CA GLU A 542 14.75 19.91 7.69
C GLU A 542 13.40 19.54 7.07
N GLN A 543 13.26 18.34 6.51
CA GLN A 543 11.95 17.84 6.04
C GLN A 543 10.94 17.66 7.17
N LEU A 544 11.37 17.34 8.39
CA LEU A 544 10.47 17.30 9.54
C LEU A 544 9.89 18.68 9.89
N GLN A 545 10.62 19.78 9.62
CA GLN A 545 10.07 21.14 9.77
C GLN A 545 8.92 21.38 8.79
N GLU A 546 9.04 20.91 7.54
CA GLU A 546 7.97 21.03 6.54
C GLU A 546 6.71 20.27 6.99
N MET A 547 6.87 19.07 7.55
CA MET A 547 5.76 18.30 8.13
C MET A 547 5.05 19.09 9.24
N LEU A 548 5.81 19.63 10.19
CA LEU A 548 5.26 20.41 11.30
C LEU A 548 4.49 21.62 10.78
N ALA A 549 5.00 22.31 9.76
CA ALA A 549 4.29 23.42 9.13
C ALA A 549 2.97 23.00 8.47
N ILE A 550 2.94 21.85 7.79
CA ILE A 550 1.70 21.30 7.21
C ILE A 550 0.69 20.94 8.30
N LEU A 551 1.15 20.37 9.42
CA LEU A 551 0.28 20.01 10.54
C LEU A 551 -0.24 21.24 11.30
N ASP A 552 0.57 22.28 11.48
CA ASP A 552 0.14 23.57 12.03
C ASP A 552 -0.95 24.19 11.14
N GLU A 553 -0.77 24.17 9.82
CA GLU A 553 -1.78 24.64 8.84
C GLU A 553 -3.07 23.81 8.94
N LEU A 554 -2.94 22.49 9.14
CA LEU A 554 -4.07 21.59 9.30
C LEU A 554 -4.81 21.81 10.62
N GLN A 555 -4.09 22.02 11.72
CA GLN A 555 -4.67 22.34 13.02
C GLN A 555 -5.42 23.66 12.96
N LEU A 556 -4.82 24.69 12.37
CA LEU A 556 -5.42 26.01 12.20
C LEU A 556 -6.73 25.93 11.39
N GLU A 557 -6.77 25.20 10.27
CA GLU A 557 -8.01 25.08 9.49
C GLU A 557 -9.11 24.32 10.26
N VAL A 558 -8.75 23.33 11.10
CA VAL A 558 -9.70 22.60 11.95
C VAL A 558 -10.22 23.48 13.10
N GLU A 559 -9.37 24.31 13.70
CA GLU A 559 -9.69 25.16 14.85
C GLU A 559 -10.43 26.46 14.46
N GLU A 560 -10.00 27.14 13.39
CA GLU A 560 -10.62 28.39 12.94
C GLU A 560 -11.96 28.17 12.21
N ARG A 561 -12.15 27.01 11.56
CA ARG A 561 -13.35 26.72 10.76
C ARG A 561 -13.99 25.37 11.08
N PRO A 562 -14.44 25.10 12.32
CA PRO A 562 -15.10 23.85 12.69
C PRO A 562 -16.40 23.57 11.90
N HIS A 563 -17.01 24.61 11.31
CA HIS A 563 -18.24 24.52 10.51
C HIS A 563 -18.11 25.08 9.09
N GLY A 564 -16.90 25.42 8.63
CA GLY A 564 -16.64 26.01 7.31
C GLY A 564 -16.73 25.01 6.16
N ARG A 565 -17.87 24.33 6.00
CA ARG A 565 -18.09 23.41 4.87
C ARG A 565 -18.27 24.22 3.58
N SER A 566 -17.43 23.94 2.60
CA SER A 566 -17.50 24.56 1.28
C SER A 566 -17.62 23.48 0.20
N TRP A 567 -18.66 23.59 -0.62
CA TRP A 567 -18.84 22.77 -1.81
C TRP A 567 -18.49 23.59 -3.07
N SER A 568 -17.29 24.18 -3.08
CA SER A 568 -16.75 24.92 -4.22
C SER A 568 -16.82 24.12 -5.52
N TRP A 569 -16.62 22.80 -5.44
CA TRP A 569 -16.68 21.89 -6.59
C TRP A 569 -18.07 21.78 -7.24
N LEU A 570 -19.16 22.07 -6.50
CA LEU A 570 -20.52 22.11 -7.07
C LEU A 570 -20.83 23.44 -7.77
N LYS A 571 -20.05 24.49 -7.54
CA LYS A 571 -20.24 25.81 -8.17
C LYS A 571 -19.64 25.85 -9.58
N ILE A 572 -20.09 24.93 -10.44
CA ILE A 572 -19.64 24.80 -11.84
C ILE A 572 -19.89 26.11 -12.62
N TRP A 573 -20.88 26.92 -12.21
CA TRP A 573 -21.19 28.24 -12.79
C TRP A 573 -20.17 29.34 -12.45
N GLN A 574 -19.37 29.16 -11.39
CA GLN A 574 -18.30 30.09 -11.01
C GLN A 574 -16.92 29.65 -11.51
N TRP A 575 -16.82 28.57 -12.30
CA TRP A 575 -15.57 28.21 -12.96
C TRP A 575 -15.17 29.35 -13.91
N PRO A 576 -14.09 30.10 -13.62
CA PRO A 576 -13.69 31.19 -14.49
C PRO A 576 -13.33 30.61 -15.85
N LYS A 577 -13.76 31.26 -16.94
CA LYS A 577 -13.31 30.97 -18.32
C LYS A 577 -11.80 31.25 -18.53
N SER A 578 -11.05 31.55 -17.48
CA SER A 578 -9.60 31.73 -17.51
C SER A 578 -8.89 30.46 -17.08
N THR A 579 -8.80 29.50 -17.99
CA THR A 579 -7.78 28.45 -17.94
C THR A 579 -6.98 28.50 -19.25
N LYS A 580 -6.37 29.65 -19.50
CA LYS A 580 -5.18 29.75 -20.31
C LYS A 580 -4.14 30.49 -19.47
N THR A 581 -3.01 29.81 -19.25
CA THR A 581 -1.76 30.34 -18.65
C THR A 581 -1.80 30.77 -17.18
N ALA A 582 -2.12 29.82 -16.29
CA ALA A 582 -1.42 29.69 -15.02
C ALA A 582 -0.99 28.22 -14.93
N LYS A 583 0.25 27.94 -14.52
CA LYS A 583 0.85 26.60 -14.44
C LYS A 583 0.01 25.68 -13.53
N ILE A 584 -1.02 25.04 -14.10
CA ILE A 584 -1.69 23.85 -13.58
C ILE A 584 -1.14 22.69 -14.43
N GLY A 585 0.13 22.39 -14.19
CA GLY A 585 0.79 21.19 -14.68
C GLY A 585 1.50 20.60 -13.48
N ASP A 586 0.79 19.77 -12.71
CA ASP A 586 1.33 18.66 -11.91
C ASP A 586 0.35 18.10 -10.86
N PHE A 587 -0.87 18.62 -10.70
CA PHE A 587 -1.68 18.22 -9.53
C PHE A 587 -2.65 17.04 -9.71
N ASP A 588 -2.95 16.59 -10.94
CA ASP A 588 -3.95 15.53 -11.19
C ASP A 588 -3.55 14.46 -12.24
N ALA A 589 -2.25 14.30 -12.56
CA ALA A 589 -1.79 13.17 -13.37
C ALA A 589 -1.49 11.95 -12.48
N GLU A 590 -2.05 10.80 -12.83
CA GLU A 590 -1.62 9.50 -12.28
C GLU A 590 -0.10 9.29 -12.50
N PRO A 591 0.58 8.55 -11.60
CA PRO A 591 2.01 8.29 -11.73
C PRO A 591 2.26 7.29 -12.88
N THR A 592 2.58 7.81 -14.06
CA THR A 592 3.37 7.09 -15.07
C THR A 592 4.85 7.46 -14.88
N PRO A 593 5.77 6.49 -14.76
CA PRO A 593 7.19 6.79 -14.61
C PRO A 593 7.74 7.22 -15.97
N SER A 594 7.99 8.51 -16.16
CA SER A 594 8.81 8.98 -17.27
C SER A 594 9.37 10.39 -17.05
N ALA A 595 10.69 10.40 -16.82
CA ALA A 595 11.67 11.29 -17.44
C ALA A 595 11.40 12.81 -17.40
N HIS A 596 11.90 13.46 -16.35
CA HIS A 596 12.24 14.87 -16.42
C HIS A 596 13.54 15.05 -17.22
N THR A 597 13.39 15.60 -18.42
CA THR A 597 14.49 16.26 -19.13
C THR A 597 14.55 17.69 -18.64
N ASN A 598 15.60 18.06 -17.91
CA ASN A 598 16.04 19.44 -17.84
C ASN A 598 17.55 19.47 -18.07
N ASN A 599 17.93 19.98 -19.24
CA ASN A 599 19.30 20.30 -19.56
C ASN A 599 19.68 21.58 -18.81
N GLN A 600 20.59 21.50 -17.85
CA GLN A 600 21.86 22.23 -17.93
C GLN A 600 22.83 21.88 -16.80
N ILE A 601 24.08 21.69 -17.24
CA ILE A 601 25.37 21.62 -16.53
C ILE A 601 25.76 20.23 -16.02
N ASN A 602 26.57 19.60 -16.86
CA ASN A 602 27.37 18.41 -16.64
C ASN A 602 28.20 18.51 -15.35
N HIS A 603 28.05 17.55 -14.44
CA HIS A 603 29.18 16.89 -13.79
C HIS A 603 28.83 15.42 -13.52
N ARG A 604 29.79 14.56 -13.85
CA ARG A 604 29.71 13.10 -14.00
C ARG A 604 29.16 12.38 -12.75
N ARG A 605 28.19 11.48 -12.94
CA ARG A 605 27.93 10.33 -12.06
C ARG A 605 28.27 9.04 -12.81
N HIS A 606 29.46 8.51 -12.57
CA HIS A 606 29.79 7.08 -12.62
C HIS A 606 29.85 6.62 -11.15
N ALA A 607 29.64 5.38 -10.72
CA ALA A 607 28.96 4.19 -11.21
C ALA A 607 29.14 3.18 -10.06
N SER A 608 28.06 2.59 -9.53
CA SER A 608 28.07 1.26 -8.89
C SER A 608 26.66 0.93 -8.35
N ASP A 609 25.72 0.64 -9.25
CA ASP A 609 24.42 0.06 -8.88
C ASP A 609 24.41 -1.40 -9.34
N GLY A 610 24.56 -2.31 -8.38
CA GLY A 610 24.50 -3.74 -8.58
C GLY A 610 23.06 -4.26 -8.47
N LEU A 611 22.54 -4.74 -9.60
CA LEU A 611 21.63 -5.89 -9.69
C LEU A 611 20.14 -5.72 -9.36
N ILE A 612 19.35 -5.03 -10.22
CA ILE A 612 17.96 -5.45 -10.54
C ILE A 612 17.61 -5.20 -12.02
N ALA A 613 17.41 -6.31 -12.74
CA ALA A 613 16.70 -6.55 -14.01
C ALA A 613 16.38 -5.35 -14.95
N HIS A 614 17.18 -5.22 -16.02
CA HIS A 614 16.85 -4.43 -17.20
C HIS A 614 15.58 -4.93 -17.91
N ASN A 615 14.54 -4.11 -17.92
CA ASN A 615 13.56 -4.12 -19.01
C ASN A 615 14.26 -3.59 -20.27
N ARG A 616 14.65 -4.49 -21.18
CA ARG A 616 15.15 -4.12 -22.51
C ARG A 616 14.05 -3.40 -23.26
N VAL A 617 14.12 -2.07 -23.35
CA VAL A 617 13.40 -1.31 -24.38
C VAL A 617 14.07 -1.64 -25.71
N PRO A 618 13.35 -2.15 -26.73
CA PRO A 618 13.94 -2.33 -28.04
C PRO A 618 14.32 -0.97 -28.61
N VAL A 619 15.63 -0.76 -28.74
CA VAL A 619 16.25 0.26 -29.57
C VAL A 619 15.78 0.01 -31.00
N ASN A 620 14.82 0.80 -31.46
CA ASN A 620 14.52 1.18 -32.85
C ASN A 620 13.07 1.69 -32.99
N ILE A 621 12.79 2.87 -32.45
CA ILE A 621 11.64 3.67 -32.89
C ILE A 621 12.21 4.94 -33.51
N ARG A 622 12.26 4.98 -34.85
CA ARG A 622 12.41 6.23 -35.60
C ARG A 622 11.36 7.21 -35.07
N ALA A 623 11.80 8.20 -34.31
CA ALA A 623 10.93 9.31 -33.89
C ALA A 623 10.59 10.11 -35.15
N HIS A 624 9.40 9.88 -35.72
CA HIS A 624 8.91 10.70 -36.82
C HIS A 624 8.75 12.14 -36.31
N LYS A 625 9.61 13.04 -36.81
CA LYS A 625 9.60 14.47 -36.49
C LYS A 625 8.22 15.04 -36.81
N ALA A 626 7.66 15.83 -35.88
CA ALA A 626 6.37 16.51 -36.13
C ALA A 626 6.51 17.43 -37.36
N PRO A 627 5.53 17.44 -38.29
CA PRO A 627 5.66 18.17 -39.54
C PRO A 627 5.73 19.68 -39.30
N SER A 628 6.64 20.33 -40.04
CA SER A 628 6.89 21.77 -40.02
C SER A 628 5.87 22.53 -40.87
N SER A 629 5.73 23.83 -40.67
CA SER A 629 4.82 24.72 -41.42
C SER A 629 5.07 24.74 -42.94
N ARG A 630 6.18 24.15 -43.41
CA ARG A 630 6.55 23.97 -44.82
C ARG A 630 6.15 22.63 -45.46
N ASP A 631 5.58 21.69 -44.70
CA ASP A 631 5.25 20.34 -45.20
C ASP A 631 3.88 20.28 -45.90
N THR A 632 3.78 19.45 -46.95
CA THR A 632 2.60 19.31 -47.82
C THR A 632 1.36 18.82 -47.04
N THR A 633 0.15 19.25 -47.45
CA THR A 633 -1.13 18.81 -46.85
C THR A 633 -1.28 17.29 -46.76
N LYS A 634 -0.74 16.53 -47.72
CA LYS A 634 -0.69 15.06 -47.70
C LYS A 634 0.17 14.49 -46.55
N GLN A 635 1.30 15.12 -46.23
CA GLN A 635 2.17 14.70 -45.13
C GLN A 635 1.55 15.05 -43.77
N ARG A 636 0.83 16.18 -43.67
CA ARG A 636 0.05 16.53 -42.47
C ARG A 636 -1.11 15.56 -42.25
N LEU A 637 -1.83 15.20 -43.31
CA LEU A 637 -2.89 14.20 -43.24
C LEU A 637 -2.31 12.82 -42.88
N GLY A 638 -1.21 12.42 -43.51
CA GLY A 638 -0.50 11.18 -43.21
C GLY A 638 -0.01 11.12 -41.76
N TYR A 639 0.54 12.21 -41.22
CA TYR A 639 0.93 12.30 -39.81
C TYR A 639 -0.28 12.31 -38.86
N ARG A 640 -1.39 12.97 -39.23
CA ARG A 640 -2.64 12.94 -38.43
C ARG A 640 -3.26 11.54 -38.42
N ILE A 641 -3.24 10.84 -39.55
CA ILE A 641 -3.68 9.45 -39.69
C ILE A 641 -2.73 8.54 -38.91
N TRP A 642 -1.41 8.68 -39.03
CA TRP A 642 -0.42 7.91 -38.28
C TRP A 642 -0.55 8.12 -36.77
N LYS A 643 -0.72 9.37 -36.33
CA LYS A 643 -0.97 9.73 -34.92
C LYS A 643 -2.32 9.18 -34.44
N GLY A 644 -3.35 9.17 -35.29
CA GLY A 644 -4.64 8.54 -35.03
C GLY A 644 -4.56 7.02 -34.92
N LEU A 645 -3.85 6.35 -35.83
CA LEU A 645 -3.57 4.92 -35.82
C LEU A 645 -2.65 4.51 -34.65
N GLY A 646 -1.92 5.46 -34.06
CA GLY A 646 -1.19 5.24 -32.82
C GLY A 646 -2.08 4.72 -31.68
N PHE A 647 -3.38 5.03 -31.69
CA PHE A 647 -4.36 4.47 -30.76
C PHE A 647 -4.60 2.97 -30.95
N LEU A 648 -4.62 2.48 -32.20
CA LEU A 648 -4.77 1.05 -32.52
C LEU A 648 -3.51 0.24 -32.22
N ARG A 649 -2.34 0.90 -32.14
CA ARG A 649 -1.07 0.24 -31.82
C ARG A 649 -0.92 -0.05 -30.32
N ARG A 650 -1.70 0.60 -29.46
CA ARG A 650 -1.70 0.35 -28.00
C ARG A 650 -2.19 -1.06 -27.70
N ASP A 651 -1.53 -1.72 -26.78
CA ASP A 651 -1.86 -3.10 -26.43
C ASP A 651 -3.24 -3.21 -25.77
N ASP A 652 -3.68 -2.19 -25.03
CA ASP A 652 -5.04 -2.07 -24.47
C ASP A 652 -6.11 -2.19 -25.56
N THR A 653 -5.89 -1.53 -26.70
CA THR A 653 -6.83 -1.50 -27.82
C THR A 653 -6.83 -2.82 -28.59
N LYS A 654 -5.66 -3.43 -28.83
CA LYS A 654 -5.57 -4.75 -29.46
C LYS A 654 -6.26 -5.82 -28.63
N TYR A 655 -6.05 -5.77 -27.30
CA TYR A 655 -6.73 -6.64 -26.35
C TYR A 655 -8.25 -6.48 -26.45
N ALA A 656 -8.75 -5.25 -26.43
CA ALA A 656 -10.17 -4.95 -26.54
C ALA A 656 -10.80 -5.48 -27.84
N ILE A 657 -10.12 -5.30 -28.98
CA ILE A 657 -10.58 -5.81 -30.27
C ILE A 657 -10.62 -7.34 -30.26
N LYS A 658 -9.58 -8.00 -29.70
CA LYS A 658 -9.54 -9.47 -29.59
C LYS A 658 -10.66 -10.00 -28.69
N VAL A 659 -10.92 -9.34 -27.57
CA VAL A 659 -12.01 -9.71 -26.64
C VAL A 659 -13.37 -9.49 -27.29
N GLY A 660 -13.57 -8.35 -27.96
CA GLY A 660 -14.82 -8.07 -28.68
C GLY A 660 -15.07 -9.05 -29.82
N ALA A 661 -14.06 -9.37 -30.61
CA ALA A 661 -14.18 -10.36 -31.69
C ALA A 661 -14.51 -11.76 -31.16
N GLY A 662 -13.87 -12.19 -30.08
CA GLY A 662 -14.18 -13.48 -29.44
C GLY A 662 -15.59 -13.49 -28.82
N ALA A 663 -16.04 -12.38 -28.24
CA ALA A 663 -17.39 -12.25 -27.72
C ALA A 663 -18.45 -12.32 -28.83
N ALA A 664 -18.21 -11.65 -29.97
CA ALA A 664 -19.09 -11.74 -31.14
C ALA A 664 -19.13 -13.15 -31.72
N LEU A 665 -17.97 -13.82 -31.84
CA LEU A 665 -17.91 -15.21 -32.33
C LEU A 665 -18.66 -16.16 -31.40
N TYR A 666 -18.53 -15.99 -30.09
CA TYR A 666 -19.23 -16.81 -29.12
C TYR A 666 -20.75 -16.53 -29.09
N ALA A 667 -21.16 -15.28 -29.31
CA ALA A 667 -22.57 -14.87 -29.35
C ALA A 667 -23.27 -15.21 -30.68
N LEU A 668 -22.52 -15.47 -31.76
CA LEU A 668 -23.05 -15.73 -33.10
C LEU A 668 -24.16 -16.79 -33.14
N PRO A 669 -24.08 -17.94 -32.43
CA PRO A 669 -25.16 -18.93 -32.41
C PRO A 669 -26.48 -18.42 -31.80
N ALA A 670 -26.46 -17.34 -31.01
CA ALA A 670 -27.67 -16.74 -30.45
C ALA A 670 -28.48 -15.93 -31.48
N PHE A 671 -27.85 -15.46 -32.56
CA PHE A 671 -28.46 -14.63 -33.60
C PHE A 671 -28.85 -15.43 -34.86
N LEU A 672 -28.39 -16.67 -34.98
CA LEU A 672 -28.73 -17.57 -36.08
C LEU A 672 -29.99 -18.38 -35.74
N PRO A 673 -31.07 -18.32 -36.55
CA PRO A 673 -32.30 -19.04 -36.27
C PRO A 673 -32.11 -20.55 -36.05
N SER A 674 -31.22 -21.19 -36.83
CA SER A 674 -30.98 -22.63 -36.79
C SER A 674 -30.22 -23.09 -35.54
N THR A 675 -29.33 -22.26 -34.98
CA THR A 675 -28.47 -22.63 -33.82
C THR A 675 -28.92 -22.00 -32.51
N ARG A 676 -29.85 -21.04 -32.55
CA ARG A 676 -30.50 -20.43 -31.38
C ARG A 676 -31.11 -21.42 -30.38
N PRO A 677 -31.84 -22.49 -30.79
CA PRO A 677 -32.38 -23.43 -29.82
C PRO A 677 -31.27 -24.15 -29.04
N PHE A 678 -30.13 -24.44 -29.69
CA PHE A 678 -28.96 -25.02 -29.03
C PHE A 678 -28.34 -24.04 -28.02
N TYR A 679 -28.14 -22.77 -28.40
CA TYR A 679 -27.62 -21.74 -27.50
C TYR A 679 -28.51 -21.54 -26.25
N THR A 680 -29.83 -21.54 -26.45
CA THR A 680 -30.81 -21.34 -25.36
C THR A 680 -30.90 -22.57 -24.46
N HIS A 681 -30.82 -23.78 -25.03
CA HIS A 681 -30.88 -25.04 -24.29
C HIS A 681 -29.70 -25.18 -23.31
N TRP A 682 -28.48 -24.91 -23.78
CA TRP A 682 -27.26 -24.99 -22.96
C TRP A 682 -26.95 -23.73 -22.15
N ARG A 683 -27.83 -22.73 -22.19
CA ARG A 683 -27.65 -21.41 -21.55
C ARG A 683 -26.31 -20.76 -21.89
N GLY A 684 -26.04 -20.59 -23.18
CA GLY A 684 -24.81 -20.02 -23.71
C GLY A 684 -24.49 -18.62 -23.16
N GLU A 685 -25.46 -17.89 -22.59
CA GLU A 685 -25.23 -16.59 -21.95
C GLU A 685 -24.22 -16.67 -20.80
N TRP A 686 -24.21 -17.76 -20.03
CA TRP A 686 -23.28 -17.95 -18.91
C TRP A 686 -21.88 -18.30 -19.37
N GLY A 687 -21.75 -18.95 -20.53
CA GLY A 687 -20.47 -19.20 -21.16
C GLY A 687 -19.86 -17.92 -21.73
N LEU A 688 -20.66 -17.08 -22.39
CA LEU A 688 -20.23 -15.76 -22.86
C LEU A 688 -19.83 -14.83 -21.70
N LEU A 689 -20.59 -14.86 -20.61
CA LEU A 689 -20.24 -14.14 -19.39
C LEU A 689 -18.93 -14.66 -18.79
N SER A 690 -18.73 -15.99 -18.76
CA SER A 690 -17.50 -16.60 -18.28
C SER A 690 -16.29 -16.16 -19.09
N TYR A 691 -16.43 -16.13 -20.41
CA TYR A 691 -15.41 -15.60 -21.32
C TYR A 691 -15.01 -14.16 -20.94
N MET A 692 -15.98 -13.25 -20.82
CA MET A 692 -15.71 -11.84 -20.48
C MET A 692 -15.05 -11.65 -19.09
N LEU A 693 -15.39 -12.51 -18.14
CA LEU A 693 -14.85 -12.43 -16.77
C LEU A 693 -13.42 -12.95 -16.69
N VAL A 694 -13.13 -14.06 -17.37
CA VAL A 694 -11.81 -14.73 -17.34
C VAL A 694 -10.79 -14.03 -18.23
N CYS A 695 -11.21 -13.48 -19.38
CA CYS A 695 -10.30 -12.78 -20.27
C CYS A 695 -9.61 -11.61 -19.56
N SER A 696 -8.27 -11.64 -19.63
CA SER A 696 -7.33 -10.63 -19.12
C SER A 696 -6.18 -10.46 -20.10
N MET A 697 -5.42 -9.38 -20.00
CA MET A 697 -4.27 -9.14 -20.90
C MET A 697 -3.19 -10.21 -20.83
N THR A 698 -2.90 -10.70 -19.63
CA THR A 698 -1.84 -11.68 -19.43
C THR A 698 -2.43 -13.09 -19.33
N ILE A 699 -1.68 -14.06 -19.85
CA ILE A 699 -2.05 -15.47 -19.79
C ILE A 699 -2.12 -15.93 -18.33
N GLY A 700 -1.18 -15.50 -17.49
CA GLY A 700 -1.16 -15.83 -16.05
C GLY A 700 -2.38 -15.32 -15.29
N ALA A 701 -2.80 -14.07 -15.51
CA ALA A 701 -4.00 -13.52 -14.87
C ALA A 701 -5.27 -14.23 -15.35
N SER A 702 -5.35 -14.53 -16.66
CA SER A 702 -6.47 -15.29 -17.23
C SER A 702 -6.54 -16.71 -16.66
N ASN A 703 -5.41 -17.40 -16.54
CA ASN A 703 -5.36 -18.77 -15.99
C ASN A 703 -5.75 -18.80 -14.50
N THR A 704 -5.22 -17.87 -13.70
CA THR A 704 -5.54 -17.78 -12.27
C THR A 704 -7.01 -17.43 -12.04
N THR A 705 -7.55 -16.49 -12.82
CA THR A 705 -8.98 -16.13 -12.77
C THR A 705 -9.86 -17.28 -13.27
N GLY A 706 -9.43 -17.99 -14.31
CA GLY A 706 -10.10 -19.18 -14.83
C GLY A 706 -10.18 -20.30 -13.80
N TYR A 707 -9.07 -20.61 -13.13
CA TYR A 707 -9.01 -21.63 -12.08
C TYR A 707 -9.89 -21.27 -10.87
N SER A 708 -9.82 -20.02 -10.39
CA SER A 708 -10.67 -19.55 -9.29
C SER A 708 -12.16 -19.55 -9.67
N ARG A 709 -12.50 -19.30 -10.94
CA ARG A 709 -13.86 -19.44 -11.45
C ARG A 709 -14.32 -20.89 -11.46
N PHE A 710 -13.53 -21.79 -12.06
CA PHE A 710 -13.88 -23.21 -12.13
C PHE A 710 -14.13 -23.79 -10.73
N LEU A 711 -13.14 -23.67 -9.83
CA LEU A 711 -13.30 -24.14 -8.45
C LEU A 711 -14.47 -23.46 -7.73
N GLY A 712 -14.62 -22.15 -7.89
CA GLY A 712 -15.70 -21.40 -7.26
C GLY A 712 -17.09 -21.89 -7.72
N THR A 713 -17.25 -22.15 -9.02
CA THR A 713 -18.50 -22.68 -9.57
C THR A 713 -18.78 -24.10 -9.08
N CYS A 714 -17.78 -25.00 -9.04
CA CYS A 714 -17.95 -26.35 -8.53
C CYS A 714 -18.38 -26.36 -7.06
N LEU A 715 -17.67 -25.61 -6.21
CA LEU A 715 -17.98 -25.51 -4.78
C LEU A 715 -19.37 -24.88 -4.55
N GLY A 716 -19.70 -23.80 -5.27
CA GLY A 716 -21.00 -23.15 -5.18
C GLY A 716 -22.15 -24.07 -5.60
N ALA A 717 -21.96 -24.89 -6.64
CA ALA A 717 -22.94 -25.86 -7.10
C ALA A 717 -23.17 -26.99 -6.09
N VAL A 718 -22.10 -27.59 -5.55
CA VAL A 718 -22.21 -28.64 -4.52
C VAL A 718 -22.93 -28.10 -3.28
N CYS A 719 -22.55 -26.92 -2.80
CA CYS A 719 -23.20 -26.30 -1.65
C CYS A 719 -24.68 -25.98 -1.92
N ALA A 720 -25.01 -25.57 -3.15
CA ALA A 720 -26.40 -25.31 -3.54
C ALA A 720 -27.26 -26.57 -3.53
N ILE A 721 -26.73 -27.71 -4.01
CA ILE A 721 -27.43 -29.00 -3.98
C ILE A 721 -27.67 -29.41 -2.54
N VAL A 722 -26.64 -29.39 -1.70
CA VAL A 722 -26.76 -29.73 -0.27
C VAL A 722 -27.77 -28.84 0.43
N ALA A 723 -27.73 -27.53 0.18
CA ALA A 723 -28.67 -26.58 0.78
C ALA A 723 -30.12 -26.85 0.35
N TRP A 724 -30.34 -27.22 -0.92
CA TRP A 724 -31.66 -27.54 -1.43
C TRP A 724 -32.23 -28.82 -0.81
N GLU A 725 -31.44 -29.89 -0.73
CA GLU A 725 -31.84 -31.17 -0.15
C GLU A 725 -32.17 -31.03 1.35
N VAL A 726 -31.28 -30.38 2.12
CA VAL A 726 -31.46 -30.22 3.57
C VAL A 726 -32.71 -29.40 3.92
N THR A 727 -33.06 -28.41 3.11
CA THR A 727 -34.17 -27.49 3.42
C THR A 727 -35.49 -27.89 2.78
N SER A 728 -35.48 -28.83 1.82
CA SER A 728 -36.66 -29.23 1.04
C SER A 728 -37.44 -28.04 0.46
N GLY A 729 -36.74 -26.93 0.15
CA GLY A 729 -37.35 -25.71 -0.38
C GLY A 729 -37.99 -24.77 0.66
N ASN A 730 -37.79 -24.98 1.97
CA ASN A 730 -38.26 -24.06 3.00
C ASN A 730 -37.50 -22.73 2.96
N VAL A 731 -38.25 -21.62 2.86
CA VAL A 731 -37.74 -20.25 2.77
C VAL A 731 -36.80 -19.89 3.92
N PHE A 732 -37.17 -20.22 5.16
CA PHE A 732 -36.38 -19.86 6.35
C PHE A 732 -35.07 -20.64 6.39
N GLY A 733 -35.10 -21.92 6.02
CA GLY A 733 -33.91 -22.76 5.92
C GLY A 733 -32.95 -22.27 4.82
N LEU A 734 -33.47 -21.93 3.64
CA LEU A 734 -32.68 -21.40 2.52
C LEU A 734 -32.05 -20.04 2.84
N ALA A 735 -32.77 -19.17 3.55
CA ALA A 735 -32.25 -17.88 3.99
C ALA A 735 -31.13 -18.03 5.02
N PHE A 736 -31.28 -18.95 6.00
CA PHE A 736 -30.27 -19.23 7.00
C PHE A 736 -29.00 -19.86 6.41
N LEU A 737 -29.14 -20.89 5.57
CA LEU A 737 -27.99 -21.50 4.88
C LEU A 737 -27.32 -20.51 3.93
N GLY A 738 -28.10 -19.65 3.25
CA GLY A 738 -27.56 -18.56 2.45
C GLY A 738 -26.73 -17.57 3.27
N TRP A 739 -27.17 -17.24 4.48
CA TRP A 739 -26.42 -16.37 5.39
C TRP A 739 -25.11 -17.03 5.87
N LEU A 740 -25.12 -18.32 6.24
CA LEU A 740 -23.90 -19.07 6.57
C LEU A 740 -22.91 -19.12 5.40
N MET A 741 -23.42 -19.35 4.18
CA MET A 741 -22.61 -19.30 2.97
C MET A 741 -22.00 -17.91 2.73
N ALA A 742 -22.72 -16.83 3.07
CA ALA A 742 -22.20 -15.47 2.99
C ALA A 742 -21.10 -15.19 4.02
N ILE A 743 -21.18 -15.74 5.24
CA ILE A 743 -20.08 -15.65 6.23
C ILE A 743 -18.82 -16.32 5.68
N TRP A 744 -18.95 -17.55 5.16
CA TRP A 744 -17.82 -18.30 4.60
C TRP A 744 -17.18 -17.60 3.40
N THR A 745 -17.99 -17.18 2.42
CA THR A 745 -17.51 -16.47 1.23
C THR A 745 -16.99 -15.06 1.54
N GLY A 746 -17.56 -14.41 2.57
CA GLY A 746 -17.08 -13.15 3.12
C GLY A 746 -15.68 -13.27 3.71
N TYR A 747 -15.40 -14.35 4.44
CA TYR A 747 -14.06 -14.66 4.96
C TYR A 747 -13.03 -14.82 3.82
N ILE A 748 -13.38 -15.56 2.76
CA ILE A 748 -12.50 -15.72 1.57
C ILE A 748 -12.25 -14.36 0.89
N THR A 749 -13.27 -13.53 0.77
CA THR A 749 -13.20 -12.24 0.07
C THR A 749 -12.40 -11.20 0.84
N ILE A 750 -12.61 -11.10 2.16
CA ILE A 750 -12.05 -10.02 3.00
C ILE A 750 -10.73 -10.43 3.64
N VAL A 751 -10.65 -11.64 4.22
CA VAL A 751 -9.49 -12.09 5.00
C VAL A 751 -8.41 -12.69 4.12
N ARG A 752 -8.77 -13.64 3.26
CA ARG A 752 -7.81 -14.26 2.32
C ARG A 752 -7.45 -13.38 1.12
N GLY A 753 -8.15 -12.26 0.94
CA GLY A 753 -7.94 -11.33 -0.19
C GLY A 753 -8.28 -11.92 -1.57
N ASN A 754 -8.88 -13.12 -1.64
CA ASN A 754 -9.21 -13.78 -2.90
C ASN A 754 -10.63 -13.44 -3.35
N GLY A 755 -10.82 -12.16 -3.71
CA GLY A 755 -12.13 -11.61 -4.09
C GLY A 755 -12.83 -12.33 -5.26
N PRO A 756 -12.14 -12.70 -6.36
CA PRO A 756 -12.77 -13.41 -7.48
C PRO A 756 -13.39 -14.75 -7.06
N MET A 757 -12.66 -15.56 -6.28
CA MET A 757 -13.13 -16.88 -5.85
C MET A 757 -14.42 -16.78 -5.02
N GLY A 758 -14.46 -15.90 -4.01
CA GLY A 758 -15.64 -15.71 -3.17
C GLY A 758 -16.87 -15.26 -3.97
N ARG A 759 -16.69 -14.36 -4.95
CA ARG A 759 -17.77 -13.89 -5.83
C ARG A 759 -18.33 -15.01 -6.70
N PHE A 760 -17.49 -15.89 -7.25
CA PHE A 760 -17.97 -16.96 -8.13
C PHE A 760 -18.69 -18.05 -7.36
N ILE A 761 -18.24 -18.41 -6.15
CA ILE A 761 -18.98 -19.32 -5.25
C ILE A 761 -20.38 -18.77 -5.00
N MET A 762 -20.47 -17.51 -4.61
CA MET A 762 -21.74 -16.90 -4.25
C MET A 762 -22.65 -16.67 -5.45
N LEU A 763 -22.09 -16.32 -6.61
CA LEU A 763 -22.84 -16.20 -7.86
C LEU A 763 -23.51 -17.53 -8.22
N THR A 764 -22.77 -18.64 -8.20
CA THR A 764 -23.32 -19.96 -8.53
C THR A 764 -24.35 -20.43 -7.52
N TYR A 765 -24.11 -20.18 -6.22
CA TYR A 765 -25.09 -20.46 -5.18
C TYR A 765 -26.41 -19.70 -5.43
N ASN A 766 -26.33 -18.39 -5.69
CA ASN A 766 -27.50 -17.55 -5.98
C ASN A 766 -28.25 -18.02 -7.24
N LEU A 767 -27.52 -18.36 -8.29
CA LEU A 767 -28.10 -18.85 -9.55
C LEU A 767 -28.75 -20.22 -9.45
N SER A 768 -28.39 -21.01 -8.45
CA SER A 768 -28.94 -22.35 -8.26
C SER A 768 -30.12 -22.30 -7.27
N VAL A 769 -29.88 -21.74 -6.07
CA VAL A 769 -30.83 -21.74 -4.96
C VAL A 769 -31.92 -20.68 -5.13
N LEU A 770 -31.55 -19.39 -5.27
CA LEU A 770 -32.54 -18.30 -5.33
C LEU A 770 -33.34 -18.37 -6.63
N TYR A 771 -32.68 -18.69 -7.74
CA TYR A 771 -33.34 -18.92 -9.01
C TYR A 771 -34.24 -20.16 -8.98
N GLY A 772 -33.74 -21.29 -8.44
CA GLY A 772 -34.52 -22.52 -8.27
C GLY A 772 -35.78 -22.31 -7.42
N TYR A 773 -35.65 -21.55 -6.32
CA TYR A 773 -36.78 -21.15 -5.48
C TYR A 773 -37.81 -20.30 -6.25
N SER A 774 -37.36 -19.30 -7.00
CA SER A 774 -38.25 -18.47 -7.84
C SER A 774 -39.01 -19.31 -8.88
N LEU A 775 -38.37 -20.33 -9.44
CA LEU A 775 -38.99 -21.23 -10.41
C LEU A 775 -40.02 -22.17 -9.73
N ALA A 776 -39.68 -22.72 -8.57
CA ALA A 776 -40.58 -23.56 -7.78
C ALA A 776 -41.85 -22.80 -7.38
N GLN A 777 -41.71 -21.55 -6.92
CA GLN A 777 -42.84 -20.69 -6.56
C GLN A 777 -43.75 -20.40 -7.77
N ARG A 778 -43.16 -20.15 -8.95
CA ARG A 778 -43.93 -19.95 -10.19
C ARG A 778 -44.71 -21.18 -10.61
N ARG A 779 -44.14 -22.38 -10.46
CA ARG A 779 -44.84 -23.65 -10.73
C ARG A 779 -46.03 -23.85 -9.80
N GLN A 780 -45.88 -23.50 -8.52
CA GLN A 780 -46.97 -23.56 -7.53
C GLN A 780 -48.09 -22.56 -7.82
N THR A 781 -47.77 -21.33 -8.25
CA THR A 781 -48.81 -20.36 -8.61
C THR A 781 -49.57 -20.80 -9.88
N THR A 782 -48.87 -21.26 -10.92
CA THR A 782 -49.53 -21.73 -12.15
C THR A 782 -50.40 -22.98 -11.95
N THR A 783 -50.02 -23.88 -11.05
CA THR A 783 -50.89 -25.04 -10.70
C THR A 783 -52.13 -24.59 -9.94
N LYS A 784 -52.02 -23.64 -9.01
CA LYS A 784 -53.18 -23.07 -8.31
C LYS A 784 -54.14 -22.33 -9.25
N THR A 785 -53.63 -21.58 -10.24
CA THR A 785 -54.47 -20.89 -11.24
C THR A 785 -55.10 -21.83 -12.27
N LYS A 786 -54.59 -23.06 -12.43
CA LYS A 786 -55.21 -24.10 -13.27
C LYS A 786 -56.23 -24.96 -12.51
N ALA A 787 -56.17 -24.95 -11.18
CA ALA A 787 -57.06 -25.70 -10.30
C ALA A 787 -58.24 -24.87 -9.76
N ALA A 788 -58.14 -23.54 -9.87
CA ALA A 788 -59.25 -22.58 -9.74
C ALA A 788 -59.76 -22.22 -11.13
#